data_AF-A0A944AG71-F1
#
_entry.id   AF-A0A944AG71-F1
#
_cell.length_a   1.000
_cell.length_b   1.000
_cell.length_c   1.000
_cell.angle_alpha   90.00
_cell.angle_beta   90.00
_cell.angle_gamma   90.00
#
_symmetry.space_group_name_H-M   'P 1'
#
loop_
_entity.id
_entity.type
_entity.pdbx_description
1 polymer ?
#
loop_
_entity_poly.entity_id
_entity_poly.type
_entity_poly.pdbx_seq_one_letter_code
_entity_poly.pdbx_strand_id
1 'polypeptide(L)'
;MKRQRLTALLLLGSLLFQGCEEKQLKPDYLRQLEFSIEDATRTKATLDPASGKYAWEEGDEILVMNGKSHAVFTLESGNVFSTDTPDFLATEDYTAIYPASAVISPEPAPANISLNIADSQVYDGESVKGQILYAQSSQKSIEMRSLMAVVEFNLPKDVSLTSAKLSVPSGKLAGEATISSGKLSISGPGSNELNLRVTAPSALGTVCVTLPEGVYSEGLKAELSYSDGRTEELSCEGPLVLRAGNIRIKDLLAAKTIFPAGDGSENSPYEIRSAEDLIMLGTLVNNAETNGEFAGAHYRLTDSPDLSSSGDFEPIGKSAALPFKGSFDGNGLSIKGLRIRNTDAAASGLFGYLEDATVCNFNLEEADVDSEHVFSGCVAGSCLRSTIENVRVSGKFRAYGKSIEVKACDYAPVSSNNAGYNGGIAGLADHSVIRGCSFEGTETIYGKFSGGIVGVCYESAVENCSIPPATVLNIYYHYTGGIIGRAIGAANVIKGCAFEGSLASTGYINGGIVGQLLGGKVSDCVFGSNGFVGGDKFFVAGIAGAAQPLESIEISRCASYGRIRGAYSVAGICGYVGPGSGASTDKDLILGSSTANKSVSIYDCGSIGNHITATGGNSNKYPIAGGIIGWSHGNLPYSLKGCFSLPGLIETTYGDNVNAVLCGISSYQNNKGDSVIENCYSAYGLTDFRVCGDTPANEELWYAAVAIRCTQPTTVSNCYSESPMRTIYTSDNATTSGLEELSATQMTDGTLLAKLQASANGTVWVAGENGYPSIEGLPADPHAKKAAKKRVSVIGDSISTFKGFIPGNYSAHYPATDGTLTLPSETYWWRLIYDHLQDAELDVNIAFSGSTVTNTTEENFHKRYTSEAWWHNSFSERFAACGGCGNPDIILIHGGTNDWAHNVDPLAPGVEIRNDASNSFGGSAPSTEQMEAMFAVGDAASTRAQVNALPDGSFCEAYIKLLCQIRERYPDCKVVCIIGDYLSISIEKSILLIAEHYGAKTVNLLRVNGFNDLGGYSPETLSGLGQPQPNMPKHDHTDLNSYGGCHPGSEAMDFIATKIYNELGSWLEM
;
A
#
# COMPACT_ATOMS: atom_id res chain seq x y z
N MET A 1 41.98 3.80 12.63
CA MET A 1 42.74 3.82 11.35
C MET A 1 41.83 3.39 10.22
N LYS A 2 41.82 4.14 9.11
CA LYS A 2 41.48 3.79 7.72
C LYS A 2 40.50 2.61 7.44
N ARG A 3 39.33 2.92 6.87
CA ARG A 3 38.99 2.71 5.44
C ARG A 3 37.55 3.15 5.13
N GLN A 4 37.38 4.38 4.65
CA GLN A 4 36.27 4.71 3.73
C GLN A 4 36.65 4.22 2.33
N ARG A 5 35.69 3.65 1.58
CA ARG A 5 35.85 3.40 0.14
C ARG A 5 35.20 4.54 -0.62
N LEU A 6 36.03 5.40 -1.21
CA LEU A 6 35.63 6.17 -2.38
C LEU A 6 35.26 5.19 -3.50
N THR A 7 34.22 5.47 -4.26
CA THR A 7 34.01 4.91 -5.60
C THR A 7 33.59 6.07 -6.48
N ALA A 8 34.53 6.57 -7.27
CA ALA A 8 34.27 7.62 -8.26
C ALA A 8 33.77 6.94 -9.54
N LEU A 9 32.67 7.45 -10.09
CA LEU A 9 32.13 7.09 -11.39
C LEU A 9 31.81 8.40 -12.14
N LEU A 10 32.05 8.40 -13.46
CA LEU A 10 32.23 9.63 -14.21
C LEU A 10 30.94 10.43 -14.37
N LEU A 11 31.05 11.73 -14.08
CA LEU A 11 30.07 12.76 -14.42
C LEU A 11 30.34 13.22 -15.86
N LEU A 12 29.62 12.64 -16.83
CA LEU A 12 29.51 13.13 -18.20
C LEU A 12 28.31 12.45 -18.89
N GLY A 13 27.35 13.24 -19.40
CA GLY A 13 26.27 12.72 -20.25
C GLY A 13 24.89 12.49 -19.62
N SER A 14 24.56 13.08 -18.46
CA SER A 14 23.21 13.04 -17.89
C SER A 14 22.40 14.29 -18.25
N LEU A 15 21.80 14.30 -19.45
CA LEU A 15 20.55 15.01 -19.80
C LEU A 15 20.22 14.76 -21.28
N LEU A 16 19.59 13.62 -21.58
CA LEU A 16 18.60 13.41 -22.66
C LEU A 16 18.15 11.93 -22.67
N PHE A 17 16.82 11.72 -22.65
CA PHE A 17 16.07 10.45 -22.78
C PHE A 17 16.11 9.40 -21.64
N GLN A 18 15.12 9.50 -20.74
CA GLN A 18 14.16 8.42 -20.40
C GLN A 18 12.85 9.11 -19.97
N GLY A 19 11.69 8.87 -20.58
CA GLY A 19 11.44 8.22 -21.86
C GLY A 19 10.05 8.61 -22.41
N CYS A 20 9.99 9.08 -23.65
CA CYS A 20 8.77 8.92 -24.44
C CYS A 20 8.72 7.46 -24.91
N GLU A 21 7.57 6.79 -24.79
CA GLU A 21 7.39 5.52 -25.47
C GLU A 21 7.50 5.68 -27.00
N GLU A 22 7.96 4.63 -27.65
CA GLU A 22 8.52 4.64 -28.99
C GLU A 22 7.45 4.69 -30.10
N LYS A 23 6.75 5.83 -30.24
CA LYS A 23 5.88 6.11 -31.39
C LYS A 23 6.16 7.49 -32.00
N GLN A 24 7.02 7.47 -33.02
CA GLN A 24 7.32 8.54 -33.98
C GLN A 24 8.26 9.68 -33.55
N LEU A 25 9.53 9.35 -33.30
CA LEU A 25 10.64 10.23 -33.67
C LEU A 25 11.25 9.76 -35.00
N LYS A 26 11.35 10.66 -36.00
CA LYS A 26 12.02 10.36 -37.27
C LYS A 26 13.55 10.43 -37.09
N PRO A 27 14.36 9.72 -37.91
CA PRO A 27 15.75 9.41 -37.57
C PRO A 27 16.77 10.58 -37.56
N ASP A 28 16.37 11.82 -37.89
CA ASP A 28 17.29 12.84 -38.41
C ASP A 28 17.66 13.99 -37.43
N TYR A 29 17.45 13.84 -36.12
CA TYR A 29 17.43 14.98 -35.16
C TYR A 29 18.42 14.94 -33.98
N LEU A 30 19.62 14.36 -34.14
CA LEU A 30 20.73 14.51 -33.19
C LEU A 30 22.01 14.89 -33.93
N ARG A 31 22.75 15.91 -33.44
CA ARG A 31 24.11 16.21 -33.92
C ARG A 31 25.14 15.67 -32.94
N GLN A 32 26.08 14.88 -33.46
CA GLN A 32 27.29 14.46 -32.75
C GLN A 32 28.42 15.46 -33.02
N LEU A 33 29.00 16.01 -31.97
CA LEU A 33 30.08 16.99 -32.01
C LEU A 33 31.37 16.33 -31.49
N GLU A 34 32.42 16.33 -32.31
CA GLU A 34 33.70 15.69 -32.00
C GLU A 34 34.81 16.72 -31.75
N PHE A 35 35.63 16.48 -30.72
CA PHE A 35 36.80 17.30 -30.34
C PHE A 35 37.92 16.41 -29.79
N SER A 36 39.18 16.83 -29.84
CA SER A 36 40.30 15.93 -29.50
C SER A 36 40.49 15.78 -27.98
N ILE A 37 41.11 14.67 -27.56
CA ILE A 37 41.59 14.49 -26.18
C ILE A 37 42.63 15.57 -25.82
N GLU A 38 43.43 16.03 -26.79
CA GLU A 38 44.43 17.08 -26.59
C GLU A 38 43.76 18.41 -26.21
N ASP A 39 42.67 18.80 -26.88
CA ASP A 39 41.87 19.98 -26.56
C ASP A 39 41.31 19.94 -25.12
N ALA A 40 40.84 18.78 -24.68
CA ALA A 40 40.37 18.60 -23.30
C ALA A 40 41.51 18.71 -22.28
N THR A 41 42.63 18.02 -22.50
CA THR A 41 43.76 17.98 -21.54
C THR A 41 44.54 19.29 -21.44
N ARG A 42 44.41 20.20 -22.41
CA ARG A 42 44.97 21.55 -22.35
C ARG A 42 44.30 22.44 -21.31
N THR A 43 43.00 22.24 -21.07
CA THR A 43 42.25 23.09 -20.14
C THR A 43 42.68 22.94 -18.69
N LYS A 44 42.71 24.05 -17.95
CA LYS A 44 43.21 24.11 -16.57
C LYS A 44 42.34 24.99 -15.70
N ALA A 45 42.07 24.51 -14.49
CA ALA A 45 41.53 25.30 -13.39
C ALA A 45 42.03 24.69 -12.08
N THR A 46 42.31 25.53 -11.08
CA THR A 46 42.79 25.08 -9.77
C THR A 46 41.61 25.01 -8.79
N LEU A 47 41.35 23.83 -8.22
CA LEU A 47 40.36 23.68 -7.15
C LEU A 47 40.88 24.33 -5.87
N ASP A 48 40.18 25.35 -5.35
CA ASP A 48 40.45 25.90 -4.02
C ASP A 48 39.89 24.95 -2.94
N PRO A 49 40.73 24.30 -2.13
CA PRO A 49 40.27 23.34 -1.14
C PRO A 49 39.54 23.97 0.06
N ALA A 50 39.58 25.31 0.22
CA ALA A 50 38.85 26.01 1.28
C ALA A 50 37.39 26.30 0.92
N SER A 51 37.09 26.57 -0.35
CA SER A 51 35.74 26.89 -0.84
C SER A 51 35.07 25.78 -1.65
N GLY A 52 35.82 24.78 -2.12
CA GLY A 52 35.33 23.76 -3.03
C GLY A 52 35.00 24.26 -4.45
N LYS A 53 35.40 25.50 -4.77
CA LYS A 53 35.20 26.13 -6.08
C LYS A 53 36.47 26.05 -6.93
N TYR A 54 36.29 26.01 -8.24
CA TYR A 54 37.40 26.14 -9.20
C TYR A 54 37.75 27.62 -9.41
N ALA A 55 39.04 27.94 -9.35
CA ALA A 55 39.62 29.24 -9.64
C ALA A 55 40.47 29.17 -10.92
N TRP A 56 40.51 30.28 -11.66
CA TRP A 56 41.24 30.43 -12.92
C TRP A 56 42.27 31.55 -12.77
N GLU A 57 43.44 31.37 -13.37
CA GLU A 57 44.53 32.35 -13.42
C GLU A 57 44.80 32.82 -14.86
N GLU A 58 45.50 33.95 -15.01
CA GLU A 58 45.95 34.44 -16.31
C GLU A 58 46.92 33.43 -16.94
N GLY A 59 46.62 32.96 -18.15
CA GLY A 59 47.32 31.87 -18.82
C GLY A 59 46.64 30.49 -18.74
N ASP A 60 45.53 30.33 -18.02
CA ASP A 60 44.73 29.10 -18.07
C ASP A 60 43.97 28.95 -19.40
N GLU A 61 43.82 27.71 -19.87
CA GLU A 61 43.11 27.39 -21.12
C GLU A 61 41.68 26.85 -20.84
N ILE A 62 40.70 27.21 -21.68
CA ILE A 62 39.27 26.88 -21.53
C ILE A 62 38.68 26.39 -22.86
N LEU A 63 37.95 25.26 -22.83
CA LEU A 63 37.18 24.75 -23.98
C LEU A 63 35.78 25.39 -24.03
N VAL A 64 35.48 26.05 -25.15
CA VAL A 64 34.20 26.70 -25.42
C VAL A 64 33.55 26.07 -26.65
N MET A 65 32.25 25.82 -26.58
CA MET A 65 31.48 25.17 -27.65
C MET A 65 30.21 25.97 -27.95
N ASN A 66 29.82 26.03 -29.22
CA ASN A 66 28.42 26.28 -29.62
C ASN A 66 27.87 24.98 -30.23
N GLY A 67 26.56 24.88 -30.46
CA GLY A 67 25.91 23.64 -30.93
C GLY A 67 26.38 23.08 -32.28
N LYS A 68 27.39 23.68 -32.92
CA LYS A 68 27.96 23.29 -34.23
C LYS A 68 29.50 23.29 -34.26
N SER A 69 30.22 23.83 -33.27
CA SER A 69 31.68 24.05 -33.31
C SER A 69 32.30 24.21 -31.91
N HIS A 70 33.62 24.01 -31.78
CA HIS A 70 34.36 24.19 -30.52
C HIS A 70 35.74 24.85 -30.75
N ALA A 71 36.31 25.46 -29.70
CA ALA A 71 37.72 25.85 -29.64
C ALA A 71 38.23 25.99 -28.19
N VAL A 72 39.56 25.95 -28.01
CA VAL A 72 40.25 26.22 -26.74
C VAL A 72 40.83 27.64 -26.75
N PHE A 73 40.57 28.40 -25.69
CA PHE A 73 41.03 29.78 -25.52
C PHE A 73 41.89 29.95 -24.26
N THR A 74 42.92 30.79 -24.32
CA THR A 74 43.71 31.18 -23.15
C THR A 74 43.15 32.45 -22.51
N LEU A 75 43.09 32.50 -21.18
CA LEU A 75 42.68 33.68 -20.39
C LEU A 75 43.79 34.74 -20.35
N GLU A 76 43.48 35.97 -20.78
CA GLU A 76 44.34 37.15 -20.58
C GLU A 76 43.84 38.05 -19.44
N SER A 77 44.74 38.91 -18.94
CA SER A 77 44.45 39.97 -17.97
C SER A 77 43.17 40.75 -18.33
N GLY A 78 42.14 40.61 -17.48
CA GLY A 78 40.85 41.31 -17.63
C GLY A 78 39.65 40.43 -18.01
N ASN A 79 39.80 39.09 -18.04
CA ASN A 79 38.77 38.12 -18.45
C ASN A 79 38.38 38.23 -19.94
N VAL A 80 39.34 38.56 -20.81
CA VAL A 80 39.14 38.64 -22.26
C VAL A 80 39.91 37.50 -22.92
N PHE A 81 39.30 36.87 -23.93
CA PHE A 81 39.96 35.85 -24.76
C PHE A 81 40.90 36.52 -25.78
N SER A 82 42.00 35.87 -26.14
CA SER A 82 42.99 36.44 -27.07
C SER A 82 42.37 36.80 -28.45
N THR A 83 42.90 37.87 -29.07
CA THR A 83 42.20 38.61 -30.14
C THR A 83 42.14 37.96 -31.52
N ASP A 84 42.62 36.73 -31.68
CA ASP A 84 42.39 35.92 -32.91
C ASP A 84 41.07 35.13 -32.77
N THR A 85 39.97 35.85 -32.48
CA THR A 85 38.62 35.27 -32.38
C THR A 85 38.13 34.76 -33.73
N PRO A 86 37.83 33.45 -33.88
CA PRO A 86 37.28 32.94 -35.13
C PRO A 86 35.81 33.36 -35.32
N ASP A 87 35.37 33.49 -36.57
CA ASP A 87 34.05 34.03 -36.95
C ASP A 87 32.83 33.34 -36.28
N PHE A 88 32.97 32.13 -35.74
CA PHE A 88 31.89 31.43 -35.04
C PHE A 88 31.50 32.06 -33.69
N LEU A 89 32.31 32.99 -33.16
CA LEU A 89 31.97 33.81 -31.98
C LEU A 89 31.01 34.98 -32.30
N ALA A 90 30.45 35.03 -33.51
CA ALA A 90 29.44 36.01 -33.93
C ALA A 90 27.97 35.51 -33.84
N THR A 91 27.71 34.29 -33.32
CA THR A 91 26.36 33.70 -33.24
C THR A 91 25.98 33.35 -31.79
N GLU A 92 24.90 33.94 -31.27
CA GLU A 92 24.74 34.35 -29.87
C GLU A 92 24.58 33.28 -28.75
N ASP A 93 24.85 32.00 -28.98
CA ASP A 93 24.68 30.92 -27.98
C ASP A 93 25.97 30.11 -27.74
N TYR A 94 26.46 30.05 -26.49
CA TYR A 94 27.68 29.32 -26.11
C TYR A 94 27.52 28.52 -24.82
N THR A 95 28.22 27.39 -24.73
CA THR A 95 28.39 26.59 -23.51
C THR A 95 29.89 26.36 -23.26
N ALA A 96 30.36 26.66 -22.05
CA ALA A 96 31.72 26.33 -21.61
C ALA A 96 31.70 25.01 -20.84
N ILE A 97 32.65 24.10 -21.12
CA ILE A 97 32.72 22.79 -20.49
C ILE A 97 34.10 22.60 -19.84
N TYR A 98 34.12 22.06 -18.63
CA TYR A 98 35.34 21.67 -17.91
C TYR A 98 35.49 20.14 -17.92
N PRO A 99 36.62 19.59 -18.39
CA PRO A 99 36.93 18.18 -18.18
C PRO A 99 37.46 17.99 -16.75
N ALA A 100 36.73 17.25 -15.93
CA ALA A 100 37.28 16.69 -14.70
C ALA A 100 38.54 15.87 -15.03
N SER A 101 39.56 15.94 -14.18
CA SER A 101 40.92 15.43 -14.43
C SER A 101 40.96 13.97 -14.93
N ALA A 102 41.02 13.82 -16.25
CA ALA A 102 40.94 12.53 -16.92
C ALA A 102 42.28 11.79 -16.80
N VAL A 103 42.36 10.83 -15.88
CA VAL A 103 43.44 9.83 -15.87
C VAL A 103 43.11 8.78 -16.93
N ILE A 104 43.56 9.02 -18.16
CA ILE A 104 43.35 8.11 -19.30
C ILE A 104 44.41 7.00 -19.27
N SER A 105 43.98 5.75 -19.32
CA SER A 105 44.85 4.57 -19.44
C SER A 105 45.46 4.48 -20.85
N PRO A 106 46.70 4.00 -21.03
CA PRO A 106 47.32 3.91 -22.35
C PRO A 106 46.71 2.80 -23.23
N GLU A 107 46.68 3.07 -24.55
CA GLU A 107 46.23 2.23 -25.68
C GLU A 107 44.70 2.09 -25.92
N PRO A 108 44.23 2.01 -27.18
CA PRO A 108 44.44 3.07 -28.19
C PRO A 108 43.15 3.47 -28.95
N ALA A 109 42.82 4.77 -28.93
CA ALA A 109 41.76 5.45 -29.70
C ALA A 109 40.29 5.08 -29.31
N PRO A 110 39.31 6.00 -29.46
CA PRO A 110 39.29 7.18 -30.34
C PRO A 110 40.16 8.34 -29.86
N ALA A 111 40.74 9.10 -30.79
CA ALA A 111 41.45 10.35 -30.47
C ALA A 111 40.49 11.51 -30.15
N ASN A 112 39.18 11.32 -30.43
CA ASN A 112 38.13 12.31 -30.29
C ASN A 112 37.11 11.90 -29.22
N ILE A 113 36.64 12.86 -28.44
CA ILE A 113 35.49 12.76 -27.54
C ILE A 113 34.26 13.24 -28.30
N SER A 114 33.14 12.53 -28.15
CA SER A 114 31.85 12.86 -28.81
C SER A 114 30.81 13.35 -27.81
N LEU A 115 30.07 14.40 -28.17
CA LEU A 115 28.93 14.94 -27.41
C LEU A 115 27.72 15.12 -28.32
N ASN A 116 26.55 14.65 -27.88
CA ASN A 116 25.30 14.76 -28.65
C ASN A 116 24.49 15.98 -28.21
N ILE A 117 24.12 16.83 -29.17
CA ILE A 117 23.34 18.06 -28.94
C ILE A 117 22.07 18.00 -29.79
N ALA A 118 20.93 18.38 -29.19
CA ALA A 118 19.64 18.45 -29.88
C ALA A 118 19.58 19.70 -30.79
N ASP A 119 19.13 19.52 -32.03
CA ASP A 119 19.04 20.62 -33.01
C ASP A 119 17.77 21.45 -32.74
N SER A 120 17.93 22.64 -32.13
CA SER A 120 16.84 23.62 -31.95
C SER A 120 16.53 24.33 -33.28
N GLN A 121 15.24 24.59 -33.53
CA GLN A 121 14.75 24.90 -34.89
C GLN A 121 15.05 26.31 -35.40
N VAL A 122 15.20 26.40 -36.72
CA VAL A 122 15.41 27.59 -37.57
C VAL A 122 14.79 27.26 -38.95
N TYR A 123 13.96 28.08 -39.62
CA TYR A 123 13.42 29.42 -39.37
C TYR A 123 11.88 29.42 -39.50
N ASP A 124 11.17 30.23 -38.72
CA ASP A 124 10.39 31.37 -39.26
C ASP A 124 9.87 32.28 -38.13
N GLY A 125 10.31 33.54 -38.10
CA GLY A 125 9.60 34.67 -37.46
C GLY A 125 9.51 34.78 -35.93
N GLU A 126 9.62 33.72 -35.12
CA GLU A 126 9.42 33.80 -33.65
C GLU A 126 10.56 33.17 -32.80
N SER A 127 10.58 33.53 -31.52
CA SER A 127 11.70 33.48 -30.57
C SER A 127 12.29 32.08 -30.30
N VAL A 128 13.63 31.99 -30.26
CA VAL A 128 14.35 30.77 -29.87
C VAL A 128 14.29 30.54 -28.35
N LYS A 129 14.04 29.30 -27.94
CA LYS A 129 14.20 28.85 -26.54
C LYS A 129 15.65 28.45 -26.29
N GLY A 130 16.36 29.16 -25.41
CA GLY A 130 17.73 28.86 -24.99
C GLY A 130 17.95 29.15 -23.50
N GLN A 131 18.72 28.28 -22.83
CA GLN A 131 19.10 28.47 -21.43
C GLN A 131 20.31 29.43 -21.36
N ILE A 132 20.15 30.60 -20.74
CA ILE A 132 21.27 31.51 -20.51
C ILE A 132 21.97 31.16 -19.20
N LEU A 133 23.12 30.50 -19.28
CA LEU A 133 24.11 30.45 -18.19
C LEU A 133 25.13 31.57 -18.42
N TYR A 134 25.32 32.45 -17.45
CA TYR A 134 26.39 33.45 -17.48
C TYR A 134 27.26 33.35 -16.23
N ALA A 135 28.57 33.53 -16.42
CA ALA A 135 29.54 33.61 -15.34
C ALA A 135 29.84 35.09 -15.05
N GLN A 136 29.78 35.50 -13.79
CA GLN A 136 30.21 36.84 -13.36
C GLN A 136 31.39 36.72 -12.39
N SER A 137 32.45 37.49 -12.65
CA SER A 137 33.63 37.54 -11.80
C SER A 137 33.46 38.58 -10.70
N SER A 138 33.27 38.12 -9.46
CA SER A 138 33.41 38.96 -8.27
C SER A 138 34.56 38.42 -7.41
N GLN A 139 35.68 39.15 -7.40
CA GLN A 139 36.87 38.90 -6.58
C GLN A 139 37.25 37.40 -6.41
N LYS A 140 37.84 36.83 -7.46
CA LYS A 140 38.52 35.50 -7.47
C LYS A 140 37.66 34.23 -7.40
N SER A 141 36.34 34.30 -7.64
CA SER A 141 35.56 33.08 -7.93
C SER A 141 34.47 33.34 -8.97
N ILE A 142 34.15 32.30 -9.74
CA ILE A 142 32.88 32.22 -10.49
C ILE A 142 31.88 31.48 -9.59
N GLU A 143 30.67 32.01 -9.50
CA GLU A 143 29.56 31.38 -8.79
C GLU A 143 28.44 31.11 -9.81
N MET A 144 28.14 29.84 -10.06
CA MET A 144 26.97 29.48 -10.87
C MET A 144 25.71 29.77 -10.05
N ARG A 145 24.80 30.58 -10.60
CA ARG A 145 23.50 30.88 -10.00
C ARG A 145 22.37 30.46 -10.95
N SER A 146 21.24 30.10 -10.36
CA SER A 146 20.09 29.49 -11.05
C SER A 146 19.36 30.43 -12.02
N LEU A 147 18.35 29.87 -12.69
CA LEU A 147 17.61 30.43 -13.80
C LEU A 147 17.06 31.85 -13.54
N MET A 148 16.93 32.61 -14.63
CA MET A 148 16.33 33.95 -14.64
C MET A 148 15.08 33.94 -15.51
N ALA A 149 14.03 34.65 -15.09
CA ALA A 149 12.86 34.92 -15.91
C ALA A 149 13.10 36.17 -16.78
N VAL A 150 12.50 36.21 -17.98
CA VAL A 150 12.56 37.37 -18.88
C VAL A 150 11.18 38.01 -19.00
N VAL A 151 11.13 39.33 -18.79
CA VAL A 151 9.92 40.15 -18.76
C VAL A 151 9.99 41.14 -19.92
N GLU A 152 9.13 40.97 -20.94
CA GLU A 152 9.22 41.70 -22.23
C GLU A 152 8.20 42.85 -22.35
N PHE A 153 8.67 44.10 -22.32
CA PHE A 153 7.90 45.33 -22.57
C PHE A 153 7.86 45.64 -24.08
N ASN A 154 6.68 45.70 -24.71
CA ASN A 154 6.55 46.15 -26.10
C ASN A 154 6.59 47.69 -26.17
N LEU A 155 7.35 48.24 -27.11
CA LEU A 155 7.43 49.67 -27.39
C LEU A 155 6.52 50.05 -28.57
N PRO A 156 6.05 51.32 -28.65
CA PRO A 156 5.44 51.83 -29.86
C PRO A 156 6.39 51.70 -31.05
N LYS A 157 5.89 51.16 -32.17
CA LYS A 157 6.59 51.27 -33.45
C LYS A 157 6.75 52.76 -33.78
N ASP A 158 7.91 53.12 -34.32
CA ASP A 158 8.29 54.45 -34.79
C ASP A 158 8.76 55.48 -33.73
N VAL A 159 8.92 55.13 -32.44
CA VAL A 159 9.54 56.04 -31.43
C VAL A 159 10.61 55.32 -30.60
N SER A 160 11.81 55.92 -30.52
CA SER A 160 12.92 55.36 -29.74
C SER A 160 12.79 55.69 -28.25
N LEU A 161 13.16 54.74 -27.41
CA LEU A 161 13.26 54.97 -25.96
C LEU A 161 14.48 55.84 -25.63
N THR A 162 14.31 56.86 -24.79
CA THR A 162 15.40 57.73 -24.29
C THR A 162 15.87 57.31 -22.91
N SER A 163 14.96 56.89 -22.04
CA SER A 163 15.26 56.24 -20.75
C SER A 163 14.19 55.22 -20.37
N ALA A 164 14.58 54.17 -19.64
CA ALA A 164 13.69 53.41 -18.76
C ALA A 164 14.21 53.58 -17.33
N LYS A 165 13.30 53.49 -16.36
CA LYS A 165 13.56 53.36 -14.93
C LYS A 165 12.71 52.22 -14.38
N LEU A 166 13.34 51.09 -14.08
CA LEU A 166 12.69 50.02 -13.30
C LEU A 166 12.80 50.33 -11.81
N SER A 167 11.70 50.16 -11.09
CA SER A 167 11.61 50.21 -9.63
C SER A 167 11.03 48.88 -9.13
N VAL A 168 11.84 48.13 -8.41
CA VAL A 168 11.41 46.94 -7.66
C VAL A 168 11.16 47.40 -6.21
N PRO A 169 9.97 47.21 -5.62
CA PRO A 169 9.70 47.65 -4.26
C PRO A 169 10.36 46.73 -3.20
N SER A 170 10.09 47.00 -1.92
CA SER A 170 10.87 46.57 -0.76
C SER A 170 11.24 45.07 -0.73
N GLY A 171 12.54 44.75 -0.76
CA GLY A 171 13.01 43.36 -0.64
C GLY A 171 14.53 43.22 -0.73
N LYS A 172 15.02 41.97 -0.96
CA LYS A 172 16.47 41.68 -1.16
C LYS A 172 17.09 42.31 -2.42
N LEU A 173 16.29 42.96 -3.27
CA LEU A 173 16.66 43.61 -4.51
C LEU A 173 15.94 44.96 -4.61
N ALA A 174 16.62 46.05 -4.27
CA ALA A 174 16.11 47.41 -4.45
C ALA A 174 17.16 48.23 -5.21
N GLY A 175 16.75 48.84 -6.33
CA GLY A 175 17.64 49.65 -7.15
C GLY A 175 16.92 50.34 -8.30
N GLU A 176 17.41 51.51 -8.67
CA GLU A 176 17.00 52.21 -9.88
C GLU A 176 18.01 51.91 -10.99
N ALA A 177 17.54 51.64 -12.20
CA ALA A 177 18.39 51.53 -13.37
C ALA A 177 17.91 52.48 -14.45
N THR A 178 18.75 53.42 -14.85
CA THR A 178 18.44 54.44 -15.87
C THR A 178 19.17 54.10 -17.17
N ILE A 179 18.45 54.08 -18.28
CA ILE A 179 19.04 54.08 -19.63
C ILE A 179 19.30 55.54 -20.03
N SER A 180 20.48 55.85 -20.54
CA SER A 180 20.72 57.10 -21.28
C SER A 180 21.72 56.87 -22.40
N SER A 181 21.39 57.35 -23.61
CA SER A 181 22.27 57.28 -24.80
C SER A 181 22.90 55.90 -25.07
N GLY A 182 22.13 54.83 -24.88
CA GLY A 182 22.59 53.45 -25.08
C GLY A 182 23.49 52.87 -23.98
N LYS A 183 23.64 53.56 -22.84
CA LYS A 183 24.30 53.02 -21.64
C LYS A 183 23.32 52.85 -20.49
N LEU A 184 23.46 51.72 -19.79
CA LEU A 184 22.77 51.39 -18.54
C LEU A 184 23.60 51.89 -17.36
N SER A 185 22.98 52.57 -16.41
CA SER A 185 23.57 52.89 -15.11
C SER A 185 22.62 52.52 -13.98
N ILE A 186 23.13 51.74 -13.02
CA ILE A 186 22.39 51.24 -11.85
C ILE A 186 22.81 52.03 -10.61
N SER A 187 21.87 52.37 -9.73
CA SER A 187 22.15 52.94 -8.41
C SER A 187 21.21 52.39 -7.34
N GLY A 188 21.78 51.81 -6.27
CA GLY A 188 21.06 51.27 -5.12
C GLY A 188 22.03 50.79 -4.01
N PRO A 189 21.66 50.83 -2.72
CA PRO A 189 22.55 50.46 -1.62
C PRO A 189 22.37 48.99 -1.19
N GLY A 190 23.25 48.10 -1.66
CA GLY A 190 23.33 46.71 -1.17
C GLY A 190 23.49 45.68 -2.29
N SER A 191 24.49 44.81 -2.17
CA SER A 191 24.93 43.93 -3.26
C SER A 191 24.10 42.65 -3.42
N ASN A 192 23.15 42.68 -4.35
CA ASN A 192 22.96 41.64 -5.37
C ASN A 192 22.60 42.38 -6.67
N GLU A 193 23.40 42.22 -7.72
CA GLU A 193 23.24 43.05 -8.93
C GLU A 193 22.06 42.59 -9.80
N LEU A 194 21.19 43.52 -10.13
CA LEU A 194 20.07 43.34 -11.05
C LEU A 194 20.55 43.57 -12.49
N ASN A 195 20.89 42.50 -13.21
CA ASN A 195 21.41 42.58 -14.58
C ASN A 195 20.29 42.84 -15.62
N LEU A 196 19.93 44.11 -15.81
CA LEU A 196 18.94 44.55 -16.78
C LEU A 196 19.52 44.64 -18.20
N ARG A 197 19.48 43.54 -18.96
CA ARG A 197 19.95 43.51 -20.36
C ARG A 197 18.88 44.02 -21.33
N VAL A 198 18.91 45.32 -21.62
CA VAL A 198 18.03 45.96 -22.60
C VAL A 198 18.51 45.66 -24.02
N THR A 199 18.05 44.53 -24.56
CA THR A 199 18.25 44.19 -25.98
C THR A 199 17.22 44.95 -26.82
N ALA A 200 17.68 45.90 -27.64
CA ALA A 200 16.84 46.57 -28.63
C ALA A 200 17.22 46.09 -30.04
N PRO A 201 16.54 45.06 -30.60
CA PRO A 201 16.65 44.79 -32.03
C PRO A 201 16.09 46.00 -32.78
N SER A 202 16.89 46.60 -33.65
CA SER A 202 16.61 47.85 -34.38
C SER A 202 15.45 47.78 -35.39
N ALA A 203 14.58 46.78 -35.28
CA ALA A 203 13.42 46.54 -36.14
C ALA A 203 12.13 46.10 -35.39
N LEU A 204 12.18 45.77 -34.08
CA LEU A 204 11.04 45.12 -33.39
C LEU A 204 10.43 45.85 -32.19
N GLY A 205 11.15 46.80 -31.57
CA GLY A 205 10.58 47.66 -30.53
C GLY A 205 10.15 46.93 -29.26
N THR A 206 11.11 46.37 -28.53
CA THR A 206 10.91 45.72 -27.23
C THR A 206 12.03 46.09 -26.25
N VAL A 207 11.72 46.07 -24.95
CA VAL A 207 12.68 46.14 -23.84
C VAL A 207 12.52 44.87 -23.03
N CYS A 208 13.59 44.09 -22.90
CA CYS A 208 13.59 42.90 -22.05
C CYS A 208 14.22 43.21 -20.69
N VAL A 209 13.63 42.66 -19.64
CA VAL A 209 14.06 42.78 -18.24
C VAL A 209 14.27 41.38 -17.67
N THR A 210 15.49 41.07 -17.28
CA THR A 210 15.87 39.74 -16.76
C THR A 210 15.91 39.79 -15.25
N LEU A 211 15.10 38.96 -14.59
CA LEU A 211 14.89 38.96 -13.14
C LEU A 211 15.19 37.57 -12.56
N PRO A 212 15.78 37.46 -11.36
CA PRO A 212 15.87 36.18 -10.66
C PRO A 212 14.49 35.55 -10.45
N GLU A 213 14.42 34.22 -10.48
CA GLU A 213 13.25 33.50 -9.96
C GLU A 213 12.98 33.94 -8.51
N GLY A 214 11.71 34.13 -8.18
CA GLY A 214 11.31 34.66 -6.88
C GLY A 214 9.91 35.23 -6.83
N VAL A 215 9.48 35.58 -5.63
CA VAL A 215 8.22 36.27 -5.36
C VAL A 215 8.52 37.75 -5.10
N TYR A 216 7.86 38.62 -5.87
CA TYR A 216 7.97 40.06 -5.79
C TYR A 216 6.65 40.58 -5.19
N SER A 217 6.58 40.61 -3.86
CA SER A 217 5.34 40.75 -3.07
C SER A 217 4.58 42.07 -3.31
N GLU A 218 5.28 43.15 -3.66
CA GLU A 218 4.69 44.44 -4.05
C GLU A 218 4.58 44.63 -5.59
N GLY A 219 5.02 43.65 -6.38
CA GLY A 219 5.00 43.68 -7.85
C GLY A 219 6.21 44.36 -8.50
N LEU A 220 6.01 44.99 -9.67
CA LEU A 220 7.06 45.64 -10.49
C LEU A 220 6.55 46.96 -11.06
N LYS A 221 7.38 48.01 -11.10
CA LYS A 221 7.06 49.26 -11.81
C LYS A 221 8.17 49.66 -12.77
N ALA A 222 7.80 50.08 -13.98
CA ALA A 222 8.72 50.58 -15.01
C ALA A 222 8.21 51.92 -15.57
N GLU A 223 8.97 52.99 -15.35
CA GLU A 223 8.76 54.29 -16.02
C GLU A 223 9.57 54.31 -17.32
N LEU A 224 8.93 54.61 -18.45
CA LEU A 224 9.50 54.70 -19.78
C LEU A 224 9.44 56.14 -20.29
N SER A 225 10.51 56.63 -20.90
CA SER A 225 10.59 57.92 -21.57
C SER A 225 10.99 57.76 -23.03
N TYR A 226 10.36 58.52 -23.92
CA TYR A 226 10.48 58.37 -25.37
C TYR A 226 11.12 59.59 -26.03
N SER A 227 11.62 59.43 -27.26
CA SER A 227 12.31 60.49 -28.02
C SER A 227 11.39 61.59 -28.54
N ASP A 228 10.07 61.41 -28.48
CA ASP A 228 9.05 62.42 -28.80
C ASP A 228 8.65 63.27 -27.57
N GLY A 229 9.24 63.02 -26.40
CA GLY A 229 8.94 63.71 -25.14
C GLY A 229 7.81 63.09 -24.31
N ARG A 230 7.26 61.95 -24.73
CA ARG A 230 6.25 61.18 -23.98
C ARG A 230 6.90 60.41 -22.81
N THR A 231 6.13 60.20 -21.76
CA THR A 231 6.44 59.25 -20.67
C THR A 231 5.28 58.30 -20.43
N GLU A 232 5.56 57.07 -19.99
CA GLU A 232 4.58 56.00 -19.74
C GLU A 232 5.01 55.20 -18.51
N GLU A 233 4.10 54.92 -17.57
CA GLU A 233 4.36 54.04 -16.43
C GLU A 233 3.65 52.71 -16.65
N LEU A 234 4.40 51.61 -16.52
CA LEU A 234 3.90 50.25 -16.64
C LEU A 234 4.13 49.56 -15.29
N SER A 235 3.04 49.25 -14.59
CA SER A 235 3.07 48.65 -13.26
C SER A 235 2.27 47.36 -13.19
N CYS A 236 2.80 46.40 -12.42
CA CYS A 236 2.11 45.24 -11.88
C CYS A 236 2.01 45.49 -10.37
N GLU A 237 0.80 45.58 -9.83
CA GLU A 237 0.56 45.78 -8.39
C GLU A 237 0.11 44.46 -7.76
N GLY A 238 0.76 44.06 -6.66
CA GLY A 238 0.52 42.79 -5.96
C GLY A 238 1.60 41.72 -6.21
N PRO A 239 1.50 40.55 -5.53
CA PRO A 239 2.56 39.55 -5.51
C PRO A 239 2.76 38.86 -6.87
N LEU A 240 3.91 39.13 -7.50
CA LEU A 240 4.31 38.52 -8.76
C LEU A 240 5.29 37.35 -8.53
N VAL A 241 4.93 36.15 -9.00
CA VAL A 241 5.78 34.94 -8.92
C VAL A 241 6.49 34.70 -10.25
N LEU A 242 7.82 34.73 -10.27
CA LEU A 242 8.62 34.46 -11.46
C LEU A 242 9.29 33.08 -11.38
N ARG A 243 9.11 32.29 -12.45
CA ARG A 243 9.78 31.01 -12.74
C ARG A 243 10.39 31.05 -14.15
N ALA A 244 11.31 30.14 -14.44
CA ALA A 244 12.06 30.11 -15.69
C ALA A 244 11.18 30.06 -16.95
N GLY A 245 11.33 31.07 -17.80
CA GLY A 245 10.59 31.26 -19.05
C GLY A 245 10.52 32.74 -19.44
N ASN A 246 10.18 33.02 -20.70
CA ASN A 246 9.88 34.38 -21.15
C ASN A 246 8.40 34.67 -20.90
N ILE A 247 8.11 35.61 -20.01
CA ILE A 247 6.77 36.15 -19.77
C ILE A 247 6.64 37.46 -20.56
N ARG A 248 5.71 37.51 -21.52
CA ARG A 248 5.46 38.74 -22.30
C ARG A 248 4.54 39.67 -21.51
N ILE A 249 4.81 40.97 -21.45
CA ILE A 249 4.03 41.88 -20.58
C ILE A 249 2.62 42.16 -21.10
N LYS A 250 2.32 41.83 -22.36
CA LYS A 250 0.92 41.76 -22.81
C LYS A 250 0.10 40.73 -22.02
N ASP A 251 0.75 39.67 -21.52
CA ASP A 251 0.14 38.65 -20.69
C ASP A 251 0.11 39.11 -19.22
N LEU A 252 1.07 39.96 -18.79
CA LEU A 252 1.08 40.59 -17.46
C LEU A 252 0.05 41.73 -17.29
N LEU A 253 -0.20 42.52 -18.34
CA LEU A 253 -1.28 43.52 -18.40
C LEU A 253 -2.67 42.88 -18.60
N ALA A 254 -2.71 41.61 -19.02
CA ALA A 254 -3.91 40.77 -18.98
C ALA A 254 -4.05 40.01 -17.65
N ALA A 255 -2.95 39.74 -16.93
CA ALA A 255 -2.89 39.05 -15.64
C ALA A 255 -3.39 39.92 -14.48
N LYS A 256 -4.66 40.34 -14.56
CA LYS A 256 -5.42 40.79 -13.39
C LYS A 256 -5.92 39.62 -12.53
N THR A 257 -5.51 38.40 -12.84
CA THR A 257 -5.97 37.16 -12.23
C THR A 257 -4.80 36.16 -12.15
N ILE A 258 -4.38 35.83 -10.92
CA ILE A 258 -3.32 34.85 -10.62
C ILE A 258 -3.76 33.43 -11.01
N PHE A 259 -5.08 33.18 -10.96
CA PHE A 259 -5.75 32.00 -11.45
C PHE A 259 -6.54 32.32 -12.73
N PRO A 260 -6.95 31.34 -13.55
CA PRO A 260 -7.69 31.58 -14.80
C PRO A 260 -8.99 32.39 -14.68
N ALA A 261 -9.63 32.37 -13.51
CA ALA A 261 -10.75 33.22 -13.12
C ALA A 261 -10.96 33.17 -11.59
N GLY A 262 -11.91 33.97 -11.09
CA GLY A 262 -12.23 34.09 -9.67
C GLY A 262 -11.48 35.22 -8.95
N ASP A 263 -11.96 35.58 -7.76
CA ASP A 263 -11.34 36.55 -6.84
C ASP A 263 -11.03 35.93 -5.46
N GLY A 264 -11.24 34.62 -5.31
CA GLY A 264 -10.99 33.88 -4.08
C GLY A 264 -12.09 34.00 -3.03
N SER A 265 -13.17 34.75 -3.29
CA SER A 265 -14.33 34.81 -2.40
C SER A 265 -15.27 33.60 -2.57
N GLU A 266 -16.10 33.33 -1.56
CA GLU A 266 -17.09 32.23 -1.58
C GLU A 266 -18.01 32.27 -2.82
N ASN A 267 -18.37 33.47 -3.28
CA ASN A 267 -19.25 33.67 -4.44
C ASN A 267 -18.52 33.62 -5.79
N SER A 268 -17.19 33.75 -5.79
CA SER A 268 -16.36 33.81 -6.99
C SER A 268 -14.99 33.14 -6.72
N PRO A 269 -14.99 31.83 -6.39
CA PRO A 269 -13.77 31.12 -6.02
C PRO A 269 -12.77 31.11 -7.17
N TYR A 270 -11.48 31.04 -6.84
CA TYR A 270 -10.43 30.86 -7.82
C TYR A 270 -10.62 29.54 -8.59
N GLU A 271 -10.67 29.63 -9.91
CA GLU A 271 -10.80 28.45 -10.76
C GLU A 271 -9.45 27.73 -10.91
N ILE A 272 -9.47 26.42 -10.77
CA ILE A 272 -8.33 25.53 -11.06
C ILE A 272 -8.68 24.70 -12.29
N ARG A 273 -7.82 24.71 -13.31
CA ARG A 273 -8.01 23.99 -14.58
C ARG A 273 -6.86 23.03 -14.88
N SER A 274 -5.62 23.40 -14.57
CA SER A 274 -4.44 22.58 -14.88
C SER A 274 -3.59 22.22 -13.66
N ALA A 275 -2.58 21.37 -13.90
CA ALA A 275 -1.55 21.04 -12.92
C ALA A 275 -0.81 22.31 -12.43
N GLU A 276 -0.53 23.23 -13.33
CA GLU A 276 0.15 24.49 -13.03
C GLU A 276 -0.66 25.37 -12.08
N ASP A 277 -1.99 25.45 -12.26
CA ASP A 277 -2.88 26.18 -11.34
C ASP A 277 -2.83 25.57 -9.93
N LEU A 278 -2.86 24.24 -9.83
CA LEU A 278 -2.83 23.50 -8.56
C LEU A 278 -1.46 23.63 -7.86
N ILE A 279 -0.36 23.63 -8.62
CA ILE A 279 1.00 23.88 -8.13
C ILE A 279 1.16 25.35 -7.72
N MET A 280 0.50 26.30 -8.40
CA MET A 280 0.50 27.71 -8.02
C MET A 280 -0.21 27.92 -6.68
N LEU A 281 -1.37 27.29 -6.48
CA LEU A 281 -2.06 27.25 -5.18
C LEU A 281 -1.11 26.77 -4.06
N GLY A 282 -0.46 25.61 -4.26
CA GLY A 282 0.54 25.12 -3.31
C GLY A 282 1.66 26.12 -3.03
N THR A 283 2.19 26.76 -4.08
CA THR A 283 3.27 27.77 -3.97
C THR A 283 2.87 28.96 -3.11
N LEU A 284 1.67 29.51 -3.30
CA LEU A 284 1.17 30.70 -2.60
C LEU A 284 0.84 30.41 -1.14
N VAL A 285 0.23 29.25 -0.85
CA VAL A 285 -0.06 28.81 0.52
C VAL A 285 1.22 28.48 1.28
N ASN A 286 2.23 27.92 0.61
CA ASN A 286 3.49 27.50 1.23
C ASN A 286 4.54 28.62 1.39
N ASN A 287 4.19 29.88 1.11
CA ASN A 287 5.04 31.04 1.32
C ASN A 287 4.44 31.96 2.39
N ALA A 288 5.22 32.27 3.44
CA ALA A 288 4.79 33.10 4.56
C ALA A 288 4.36 34.53 4.18
N GLU A 289 4.88 35.07 3.06
CA GLU A 289 4.50 36.42 2.59
C GLU A 289 3.12 36.46 1.92
N THR A 290 2.64 35.33 1.38
CA THR A 290 1.39 35.23 0.60
C THR A 290 0.33 34.35 1.28
N ASN A 291 0.71 33.50 2.25
CA ASN A 291 -0.20 32.62 2.99
C ASN A 291 -1.41 33.37 3.59
N GLY A 292 -1.21 34.57 4.14
CA GLY A 292 -2.27 35.38 4.74
C GLY A 292 -3.38 35.83 3.77
N GLU A 293 -3.14 35.79 2.47
CA GLU A 293 -4.11 36.10 1.42
C GLU A 293 -4.72 34.82 0.83
N PHE A 294 -3.87 33.86 0.44
CA PHE A 294 -4.30 32.69 -0.35
C PHE A 294 -4.72 31.48 0.49
N ALA A 295 -4.26 31.33 1.73
CA ALA A 295 -4.56 30.15 2.55
C ALA A 295 -6.03 30.07 2.96
N GLY A 296 -6.70 31.21 3.18
CA GLY A 296 -8.12 31.28 3.54
C GLY A 296 -9.08 31.46 2.36
N ALA A 297 -8.58 31.49 1.12
CA ALA A 297 -9.40 31.74 -0.06
C ALA A 297 -10.20 30.49 -0.52
N HIS A 298 -11.21 30.72 -1.36
CA HIS A 298 -12.05 29.69 -1.93
C HIS A 298 -11.57 29.30 -3.33
N TYR A 299 -11.50 28.00 -3.60
CA TYR A 299 -11.01 27.39 -4.84
C TYR A 299 -12.02 26.38 -5.39
N ARG A 300 -12.13 26.28 -6.72
CA ARG A 300 -12.98 25.29 -7.39
C ARG A 300 -12.30 24.68 -8.61
N LEU A 301 -12.35 23.35 -8.76
CA LEU A 301 -11.99 22.68 -10.01
C LEU A 301 -13.02 23.01 -11.10
N THR A 302 -12.54 23.43 -12.28
CA THR A 302 -13.36 23.66 -13.48
C THR A 302 -12.94 22.81 -14.67
N ASP A 303 -11.78 22.16 -14.56
CA ASP A 303 -11.34 21.03 -15.39
C ASP A 303 -10.62 20.01 -14.49
N SER A 304 -10.10 18.91 -15.03
CA SER A 304 -9.43 17.83 -14.26
C SER A 304 -7.90 17.88 -14.38
N PRO A 305 -7.15 18.37 -13.37
CA PRO A 305 -5.68 18.46 -13.42
C PRO A 305 -4.99 17.09 -13.50
N ASP A 306 -3.92 17.00 -14.29
CA ASP A 306 -3.08 15.81 -14.40
C ASP A 306 -1.64 16.12 -13.96
N LEU A 307 -1.25 15.57 -12.80
CA LEU A 307 0.05 15.75 -12.17
C LEU A 307 1.10 14.72 -12.62
N SER A 308 0.76 13.78 -13.51
CA SER A 308 1.65 12.68 -13.91
C SER A 308 3.00 13.15 -14.49
N SER A 309 3.02 14.30 -15.16
CA SER A 309 4.23 14.93 -15.69
C SER A 309 4.89 15.98 -14.76
N SER A 310 4.33 16.21 -13.56
CA SER A 310 4.79 17.27 -12.65
C SER A 310 5.94 16.88 -11.72
N GLY A 311 6.29 15.58 -11.64
CA GLY A 311 7.28 15.07 -10.70
C GLY A 311 6.69 14.82 -9.30
N ASP A 312 7.54 14.88 -8.27
CA ASP A 312 7.07 14.76 -6.88
C ASP A 312 6.42 16.07 -6.42
N PHE A 313 5.16 16.00 -5.97
CA PHE A 313 4.32 17.14 -5.60
C PHE A 313 4.60 17.60 -4.15
N GLU A 314 4.79 18.92 -3.98
CA GLU A 314 4.93 19.55 -2.66
C GLU A 314 3.54 19.81 -2.04
N PRO A 315 3.21 19.23 -0.86
CA PRO A 315 1.89 19.32 -0.25
C PRO A 315 1.38 20.76 -0.07
N ILE A 316 0.11 21.02 -0.40
CA ILE A 316 -0.53 22.32 -0.15
C ILE A 316 -0.68 22.49 1.36
N GLY A 317 -0.08 23.54 1.92
CA GLY A 317 -0.02 23.72 3.36
C GLY A 317 1.03 22.83 4.03
N LYS A 318 2.29 22.94 3.61
CA LYS A 318 3.42 22.04 3.96
C LYS A 318 3.80 21.96 5.44
N SER A 319 3.27 22.83 6.30
CA SER A 319 3.63 22.87 7.73
C SER A 319 2.50 23.41 8.60
N ALA A 320 2.48 23.07 9.89
CA ALA A 320 1.53 23.62 10.86
C ALA A 320 1.63 25.16 11.03
N ALA A 321 2.71 25.81 10.58
CA ALA A 321 2.86 27.26 10.56
C ALA A 321 2.34 27.92 9.27
N LEU A 322 2.10 27.12 8.22
CA LEU A 322 1.58 27.52 6.92
C LEU A 322 0.54 26.49 6.45
N PRO A 323 -0.57 26.27 7.18
CA PRO A 323 -1.62 25.34 6.75
C PRO A 323 -2.49 25.98 5.65
N PHE A 324 -3.29 25.15 4.99
CA PHE A 324 -4.44 25.62 4.20
C PHE A 324 -5.67 25.79 5.11
N LYS A 325 -6.44 26.87 4.90
CA LYS A 325 -7.56 27.31 5.76
C LYS A 325 -8.87 27.62 5.02
N GLY A 326 -8.86 27.52 3.69
CA GLY A 326 -9.95 27.94 2.83
C GLY A 326 -10.88 26.80 2.45
N SER A 327 -11.56 26.93 1.31
CA SER A 327 -12.33 25.84 0.72
C SER A 327 -11.73 25.37 -0.61
N PHE A 328 -11.66 24.07 -0.83
CA PHE A 328 -11.34 23.46 -2.12
C PHE A 328 -12.50 22.57 -2.58
N ASP A 329 -13.27 23.04 -3.55
CA ASP A 329 -14.42 22.33 -4.13
C ASP A 329 -14.04 21.67 -5.46
N GLY A 330 -13.94 20.35 -5.45
CA GLY A 330 -13.61 19.54 -6.60
C GLY A 330 -14.69 19.46 -7.67
N ASN A 331 -15.92 19.93 -7.40
CA ASN A 331 -17.01 20.01 -8.38
C ASN A 331 -17.33 18.67 -9.11
N GLY A 332 -17.00 17.53 -8.50
CA GLY A 332 -17.14 16.17 -9.05
C GLY A 332 -16.05 15.75 -10.03
N LEU A 333 -15.02 16.57 -10.25
CA LEU A 333 -13.92 16.36 -11.19
C LEU A 333 -12.77 15.55 -10.55
N SER A 334 -11.79 15.18 -11.37
CA SER A 334 -10.67 14.34 -10.94
C SER A 334 -9.33 15.08 -10.95
N ILE A 335 -8.44 14.71 -10.02
CA ILE A 335 -7.02 15.06 -10.05
C ILE A 335 -6.26 13.75 -10.28
N LYS A 336 -5.45 13.68 -11.34
CA LYS A 336 -4.74 12.47 -11.75
C LYS A 336 -3.26 12.50 -11.38
N GLY A 337 -2.67 11.33 -11.13
CA GLY A 337 -1.22 11.14 -11.08
C GLY A 337 -0.52 11.86 -9.93
N LEU A 338 -1.21 12.13 -8.80
CA LEU A 338 -0.56 12.73 -7.63
C LEU A 338 0.54 11.82 -7.11
N ARG A 339 1.79 12.26 -7.27
CA ARG A 339 2.97 11.57 -6.78
C ARG A 339 3.60 12.34 -5.63
N ILE A 340 3.86 11.68 -4.52
CA ILE A 340 4.57 12.28 -3.36
C ILE A 340 5.68 11.32 -2.92
N ARG A 341 6.91 11.83 -2.81
CA ARG A 341 8.13 11.15 -2.34
C ARG A 341 9.02 12.13 -1.58
N ASN A 342 9.74 11.68 -0.56
CA ASN A 342 10.88 12.37 0.06
C ASN A 342 10.68 13.87 0.39
N THR A 343 9.48 14.27 0.84
CA THR A 343 9.17 15.67 1.15
C THR A 343 9.91 16.18 2.38
N ASP A 344 10.22 17.48 2.44
CA ASP A 344 10.69 18.11 3.70
C ASP A 344 9.53 18.32 4.70
N ALA A 345 8.27 18.17 4.25
CA ALA A 345 7.06 18.32 5.05
C ALA A 345 6.90 17.18 6.07
N ALA A 346 6.57 17.50 7.32
CA ALA A 346 6.29 16.50 8.36
C ALA A 346 4.91 15.82 8.23
N ALA A 347 4.13 16.19 7.21
CA ALA A 347 2.82 15.64 6.90
C ALA A 347 2.66 15.52 5.37
N SER A 348 2.11 14.40 4.89
CA SER A 348 2.00 14.08 3.46
C SER A 348 0.55 13.91 3.01
N GLY A 349 0.25 14.41 1.81
CA GLY A 349 -1.03 14.36 1.11
C GLY A 349 -1.09 15.47 0.06
N LEU A 350 -2.15 15.53 -0.75
CA LEU A 350 -2.43 16.71 -1.60
C LEU A 350 -2.40 18.00 -0.75
N PHE A 351 -2.93 17.92 0.46
CA PHE A 351 -2.75 18.88 1.53
C PHE A 351 -1.83 18.31 2.63
N GLY A 352 -0.88 19.09 3.12
CA GLY A 352 -0.04 18.69 4.26
C GLY A 352 -0.80 18.87 5.58
N TYR A 353 -1.18 20.11 5.86
CA TYR A 353 -1.93 20.54 7.04
C TYR A 353 -3.16 21.36 6.64
N LEU A 354 -4.33 20.91 7.09
CA LEU A 354 -5.60 21.63 7.04
C LEU A 354 -5.90 22.22 8.43
N GLU A 355 -6.26 23.50 8.51
CA GLU A 355 -6.73 24.15 9.73
C GLU A 355 -7.97 25.00 9.45
N ASP A 356 -9.11 24.68 10.08
CA ASP A 356 -10.42 25.34 9.84
C ASP A 356 -10.89 25.29 8.36
N ALA A 357 -10.39 24.33 7.57
CA ALA A 357 -10.59 24.25 6.12
C ALA A 357 -11.72 23.29 5.69
N THR A 358 -12.16 23.41 4.43
CA THR A 358 -13.10 22.45 3.80
C THR A 358 -12.55 21.95 2.46
N VAL A 359 -12.45 20.64 2.27
CA VAL A 359 -11.90 20.00 1.07
C VAL A 359 -12.90 18.95 0.59
N CYS A 360 -13.51 19.10 -0.58
CA CYS A 360 -14.64 18.24 -0.96
C CYS A 360 -14.78 17.95 -2.46
N ASN A 361 -15.58 16.94 -2.78
CA ASN A 361 -16.14 16.66 -4.12
C ASN A 361 -15.13 16.40 -5.25
N PHE A 362 -14.04 15.64 -5.06
CA PHE A 362 -13.18 15.19 -6.18
C PHE A 362 -12.81 13.72 -6.08
N ASN A 363 -12.37 13.15 -7.21
CA ASN A 363 -11.64 11.89 -7.22
C ASN A 363 -10.13 12.17 -7.35
N LEU A 364 -9.31 11.44 -6.61
CA LEU A 364 -7.86 11.44 -6.74
C LEU A 364 -7.48 10.11 -7.38
N GLU A 365 -7.14 10.16 -8.67
CA GLU A 365 -6.89 8.98 -9.49
C GLU A 365 -5.40 8.74 -9.66
N GLU A 366 -4.99 7.47 -9.64
CA GLU A 366 -3.59 7.05 -9.80
C GLU A 366 -2.64 7.72 -8.78
N ALA A 367 -3.11 7.91 -7.55
CA ALA A 367 -2.30 8.43 -6.46
C ALA A 367 -1.13 7.48 -6.16
N ASP A 368 0.09 8.00 -6.05
CA ASP A 368 1.26 7.26 -5.62
C ASP A 368 1.99 8.06 -4.52
N VAL A 369 1.55 7.86 -3.29
CA VAL A 369 2.09 8.54 -2.11
C VAL A 369 3.00 7.57 -1.35
N ASP A 370 4.25 7.97 -1.13
CA ASP A 370 5.19 7.24 -0.27
C ASP A 370 5.79 8.23 0.75
N SER A 371 5.45 8.01 2.02
CA SER A 371 5.76 8.92 3.11
C SER A 371 6.60 8.25 4.19
N GLU A 372 7.73 8.88 4.54
CA GLU A 372 8.47 8.51 5.75
C GLU A 372 8.00 9.27 7.00
N HIS A 373 6.92 10.06 6.92
CA HIS A 373 6.60 11.09 7.90
C HIS A 373 5.65 10.63 9.02
N VAL A 374 5.28 11.55 9.90
CA VAL A 374 4.42 11.27 11.06
C VAL A 374 2.96 11.18 10.64
N PHE A 375 2.49 12.11 9.81
CA PHE A 375 1.09 12.21 9.40
C PHE A 375 0.97 11.96 7.91
N SER A 376 0.24 10.92 7.50
CA SER A 376 0.27 10.46 6.11
C SER A 376 -1.13 10.10 5.62
N GLY A 377 -1.55 10.69 4.51
CA GLY A 377 -2.69 10.22 3.72
C GLY A 377 -2.58 10.71 2.28
N CYS A 378 -3.47 10.30 1.38
CA CYS A 378 -3.44 10.79 0.00
C CYS A 378 -4.09 12.17 -0.13
N VAL A 379 -5.13 12.46 0.66
CA VAL A 379 -5.82 13.77 0.64
C VAL A 379 -5.17 14.74 1.61
N ALA A 380 -5.01 14.34 2.87
CA ALA A 380 -4.45 15.19 3.91
C ALA A 380 -3.48 14.43 4.84
N GLY A 381 -2.39 15.08 5.24
CA GLY A 381 -1.57 14.55 6.33
C GLY A 381 -2.28 14.75 7.68
N SER A 382 -2.55 16.01 8.04
CA SER A 382 -3.19 16.40 9.30
C SER A 382 -4.39 17.32 9.07
N CYS A 383 -5.53 17.00 9.69
CA CYS A 383 -6.75 17.79 9.68
C CYS A 383 -7.04 18.31 11.09
N LEU A 384 -7.09 19.64 11.26
CA LEU A 384 -7.48 20.30 12.50
C LEU A 384 -8.74 21.15 12.26
N ARG A 385 -9.82 20.87 13.00
CA ARG A 385 -11.12 21.57 12.88
C ARG A 385 -11.65 21.68 11.44
N SER A 386 -11.30 20.71 10.59
CA SER A 386 -11.49 20.77 9.14
C SER A 386 -12.49 19.71 8.65
N THR A 387 -13.02 19.89 7.44
CA THR A 387 -13.92 18.92 6.79
C THR A 387 -13.30 18.36 5.51
N ILE A 388 -13.29 17.02 5.38
CA ILE A 388 -13.06 16.32 4.10
C ILE A 388 -14.36 15.59 3.73
N GLU A 389 -14.89 15.85 2.54
CA GLU A 389 -16.24 15.36 2.17
C GLU A 389 -16.35 14.91 0.71
N ASN A 390 -16.93 13.72 0.47
CA ASN A 390 -17.18 13.17 -0.86
C ASN A 390 -15.91 13.05 -1.73
N VAL A 391 -14.80 12.58 -1.14
CA VAL A 391 -13.53 12.36 -1.84
C VAL A 391 -13.26 10.88 -2.04
N ARG A 392 -13.00 10.47 -3.28
CA ARG A 392 -12.54 9.10 -3.61
C ARG A 392 -11.08 9.11 -3.96
N VAL A 393 -10.31 8.14 -3.47
CA VAL A 393 -8.90 7.93 -3.83
C VAL A 393 -8.76 6.56 -4.47
N SER A 394 -8.09 6.50 -5.62
CA SER A 394 -7.60 5.24 -6.19
C SER A 394 -6.07 5.29 -6.37
N GLY A 395 -5.37 4.23 -5.96
CA GLY A 395 -3.94 4.14 -6.18
C GLY A 395 -3.16 3.33 -5.14
N LYS A 396 -1.93 3.79 -4.87
CA LYS A 396 -0.94 3.15 -4.00
C LYS A 396 -0.51 4.13 -2.91
N PHE A 397 -0.72 3.74 -1.66
CA PHE A 397 -0.29 4.46 -0.48
C PHE A 397 0.76 3.65 0.28
N ARG A 398 1.92 4.24 0.52
CA ARG A 398 3.00 3.65 1.32
C ARG A 398 3.36 4.62 2.43
N ALA A 399 3.54 4.09 3.64
CA ALA A 399 3.98 4.91 4.76
C ALA A 399 4.94 4.14 5.68
N TYR A 400 6.09 4.72 5.98
CA TYR A 400 7.16 4.08 6.77
C TYR A 400 7.34 4.66 8.18
N GLY A 401 6.63 5.74 8.52
CA GLY A 401 6.44 6.24 9.87
C GLY A 401 7.71 6.54 10.68
N LYS A 402 8.37 7.69 10.47
CA LYS A 402 9.52 8.12 11.30
C LYS A 402 9.15 8.38 12.76
N SER A 403 10.09 8.07 13.64
CA SER A 403 10.06 8.41 15.07
C SER A 403 10.27 9.91 15.29
N ILE A 404 9.22 10.64 15.69
CA ILE A 404 9.30 12.03 16.17
C ILE A 404 8.41 12.17 17.41
N GLU A 405 8.86 12.91 18.45
CA GLU A 405 7.98 13.35 19.54
C GLU A 405 6.91 14.30 18.99
N VAL A 406 5.68 13.81 18.82
CA VAL A 406 4.55 14.66 18.48
C VAL A 406 4.17 15.52 19.69
N LYS A 407 4.53 16.80 19.64
CA LYS A 407 4.05 17.85 20.57
C LYS A 407 2.86 18.64 20.05
N ALA A 408 2.34 18.27 18.88
CA ALA A 408 1.26 18.99 18.20
C ALA A 408 -0.15 18.64 18.71
N CYS A 409 -0.30 17.57 19.48
CA CYS A 409 -1.57 17.17 20.09
C CYS A 409 -1.46 17.36 21.61
N ASP A 410 -2.45 18.01 22.23
CA ASP A 410 -2.53 18.15 23.71
C ASP A 410 -2.66 16.79 24.42
N TYR A 411 -3.00 15.72 23.68
CA TYR A 411 -3.13 14.37 24.20
C TYR A 411 -1.87 13.51 24.00
N ALA A 412 -0.98 13.57 24.99
CA ALA A 412 0.15 12.67 25.26
C ALA A 412 1.20 12.49 24.13
N PRO A 413 2.47 12.94 24.31
CA PRO A 413 3.52 12.65 23.35
C PRO A 413 3.78 11.14 23.27
N VAL A 414 3.54 10.55 22.10
CA VAL A 414 3.82 9.13 21.85
C VAL A 414 5.33 8.94 21.67
N SER A 415 6.06 8.82 22.78
CA SER A 415 7.52 8.63 22.81
C SER A 415 7.91 7.19 22.44
N SER A 416 7.56 6.75 21.23
CA SER A 416 7.87 5.40 20.73
C SER A 416 8.40 5.45 19.31
N ASN A 417 9.29 4.50 18.99
CA ASN A 417 9.72 4.32 17.60
C ASN A 417 8.51 3.98 16.70
N ASN A 418 8.51 4.50 15.48
CA ASN A 418 7.52 4.24 14.43
C ASN A 418 6.06 4.70 14.74
N ALA A 419 5.90 5.82 15.45
CA ALA A 419 4.60 6.40 15.81
C ALA A 419 3.81 7.06 14.65
N GLY A 420 3.88 6.50 13.41
CA GLY A 420 3.15 7.01 12.25
C GLY A 420 1.63 6.93 12.39
N TYR A 421 0.96 7.97 11.92
CA TYR A 421 -0.48 8.22 11.84
C TYR A 421 -0.86 8.18 10.36
N ASN A 422 -1.39 7.05 9.88
CA ASN A 422 -1.49 6.78 8.44
C ASN A 422 -2.90 6.37 8.04
N GLY A 423 -3.46 6.96 6.99
CA GLY A 423 -4.67 6.44 6.36
C GLY A 423 -4.93 7.04 4.99
N GLY A 424 -5.50 6.25 4.07
CA GLY A 424 -5.61 6.57 2.66
C GLY A 424 -6.26 7.92 2.35
N ILE A 425 -7.16 8.41 3.21
CA ILE A 425 -7.67 9.78 3.14
C ILE A 425 -6.85 10.73 4.03
N ALA A 426 -6.76 10.43 5.33
CA ALA A 426 -6.12 11.30 6.31
C ALA A 426 -5.23 10.56 7.33
N GLY A 427 -4.06 11.13 7.65
CA GLY A 427 -3.22 10.62 8.75
C GLY A 427 -3.84 10.88 10.14
N LEU A 428 -4.15 12.14 10.42
CA LEU A 428 -4.80 12.61 11.66
C LEU A 428 -6.07 13.41 11.35
N ALA A 429 -7.15 13.10 12.08
CA ALA A 429 -8.34 13.94 12.21
C ALA A 429 -8.48 14.41 13.66
N ASP A 430 -8.43 15.72 13.88
CA ASP A 430 -8.50 16.40 15.18
C ASP A 430 -9.65 17.43 15.15
N HIS A 431 -10.67 17.24 15.98
CA HIS A 431 -11.94 18.00 15.98
C HIS A 431 -12.57 18.19 14.57
N SER A 432 -12.36 17.21 13.69
CA SER A 432 -12.61 17.29 12.25
C SER A 432 -13.75 16.38 11.80
N VAL A 433 -14.21 16.53 10.56
CA VAL A 433 -15.23 15.69 9.93
C VAL A 433 -14.68 15.08 8.65
N ILE A 434 -14.72 13.76 8.52
CA ILE A 434 -14.36 13.04 7.29
C ILE A 434 -15.56 12.20 6.87
N ARG A 435 -16.19 12.52 5.73
CA ARG A 435 -17.43 11.82 5.34
C ARG A 435 -17.62 11.56 3.86
N GLY A 436 -18.32 10.47 3.55
CA GLY A 436 -18.58 10.06 2.15
C GLY A 436 -17.31 9.73 1.37
N CYS A 437 -16.21 9.41 2.06
CA CYS A 437 -14.90 9.18 1.45
C CYS A 437 -14.61 7.69 1.25
N SER A 438 -13.87 7.37 0.19
CA SER A 438 -13.43 5.99 -0.08
C SER A 438 -11.99 5.92 -0.56
N PHE A 439 -11.27 4.87 -0.15
CA PHE A 439 -9.95 4.53 -0.69
C PHE A 439 -10.03 3.17 -1.36
N GLU A 440 -9.52 3.08 -2.59
CA GLU A 440 -9.44 1.86 -3.39
C GLU A 440 -7.99 1.62 -3.86
N GLY A 441 -7.53 0.37 -3.80
CA GLY A 441 -6.20 -0.03 -4.25
C GLY A 441 -5.36 -0.67 -3.15
N THR A 442 -4.16 -0.15 -2.90
CA THR A 442 -3.19 -0.79 -2.00
C THR A 442 -2.61 0.18 -0.98
N GLU A 443 -2.73 -0.18 0.30
CA GLU A 443 -1.93 0.41 1.37
C GLU A 443 -0.83 -0.54 1.83
N THR A 444 0.41 -0.08 1.91
CA THR A 444 1.52 -0.80 2.56
C THR A 444 2.13 0.10 3.63
N ILE A 445 1.82 -0.17 4.89
CA ILE A 445 2.11 0.75 6.01
C ILE A 445 2.95 0.06 7.07
N TYR A 446 4.07 0.69 7.46
CA TYR A 446 4.93 0.30 8.58
C TYR A 446 4.79 1.34 9.71
N GLY A 447 3.63 1.39 10.35
CA GLY A 447 3.27 2.46 11.29
C GLY A 447 2.36 2.01 12.43
N LYS A 448 2.40 2.74 13.54
CA LYS A 448 1.75 2.33 14.78
C LYS A 448 0.22 2.48 14.77
N PHE A 449 -0.30 3.54 14.15
CA PHE A 449 -1.73 3.84 14.09
C PHE A 449 -2.13 3.99 12.63
N SER A 450 -2.91 3.04 12.12
CA SER A 450 -3.15 2.95 10.68
C SER A 450 -4.56 2.48 10.35
N GLY A 451 -5.22 3.14 9.41
CA GLY A 451 -6.50 2.65 8.91
C GLY A 451 -6.85 3.21 7.55
N GLY A 452 -7.58 2.42 6.74
CA GLY A 452 -7.75 2.67 5.31
C GLY A 452 -8.37 4.02 4.93
N ILE A 453 -9.04 4.68 5.87
CA ILE A 453 -9.54 6.06 5.71
C ILE A 453 -8.78 7.02 6.63
N VAL A 454 -8.67 6.70 7.94
CA VAL A 454 -8.04 7.58 8.95
C VAL A 454 -7.04 6.82 9.83
N GLY A 455 -5.84 7.35 10.02
CA GLY A 455 -4.88 6.82 10.98
C GLY A 455 -5.34 6.97 12.43
N VAL A 456 -5.56 8.22 12.87
CA VAL A 456 -6.09 8.55 14.21
C VAL A 456 -7.23 9.57 14.12
N CYS A 457 -8.26 9.31 14.91
CA CYS A 457 -9.42 10.16 15.11
C CYS A 457 -9.42 10.67 16.57
N TYR A 458 -9.38 11.99 16.77
CA TYR A 458 -9.49 12.65 18.07
C TYR A 458 -10.66 13.64 18.06
N GLU A 459 -11.66 13.37 18.92
CA GLU A 459 -12.92 14.12 19.04
C GLU A 459 -13.55 14.50 17.68
N SER A 460 -13.52 13.56 16.73
CA SER A 460 -13.84 13.78 15.32
C SER A 460 -14.96 12.86 14.82
N ALA A 461 -15.61 13.25 13.72
CA ALA A 461 -16.63 12.45 13.06
C ALA A 461 -16.07 11.78 11.80
N VAL A 462 -16.30 10.47 11.64
CA VAL A 462 -15.99 9.70 10.43
C VAL A 462 -17.27 9.02 9.99
N GLU A 463 -17.90 9.50 8.91
CA GLU A 463 -19.27 9.15 8.56
C GLU A 463 -19.45 8.68 7.11
N ASN A 464 -20.11 7.54 6.89
CA ASN A 464 -20.43 6.99 5.58
C ASN A 464 -19.18 6.79 4.68
N CYS A 465 -18.04 6.48 5.29
CA CYS A 465 -16.80 6.19 4.56
C CYS A 465 -16.67 4.69 4.29
N SER A 466 -16.07 4.33 3.15
CA SER A 466 -16.04 2.93 2.70
C SER A 466 -14.69 2.50 2.12
N ILE A 467 -14.27 1.28 2.44
CA ILE A 467 -13.25 0.55 1.69
C ILE A 467 -13.96 -0.55 0.88
N PRO A 468 -13.98 -0.48 -0.46
CA PRO A 468 -14.68 -1.43 -1.30
C PRO A 468 -13.96 -2.80 -1.36
N PRO A 469 -14.63 -3.83 -1.91
CA PRO A 469 -13.99 -5.09 -2.27
C PRO A 469 -12.69 -4.93 -3.07
N ALA A 470 -11.85 -5.97 -3.07
CA ALA A 470 -10.52 -6.01 -3.71
C ALA A 470 -9.44 -5.03 -3.19
N THR A 471 -9.79 -4.02 -2.38
CA THR A 471 -8.80 -3.17 -1.71
C THR A 471 -7.98 -3.98 -0.70
N VAL A 472 -6.66 -3.78 -0.67
CA VAL A 472 -5.74 -4.53 0.22
C VAL A 472 -4.98 -3.58 1.14
N LEU A 473 -5.07 -3.83 2.45
CA LEU A 473 -4.37 -3.08 3.49
C LEU A 473 -3.31 -4.00 4.14
N ASN A 474 -2.05 -3.82 3.73
CA ASN A 474 -0.88 -4.53 4.27
C ASN A 474 -0.23 -3.70 5.38
N ILE A 475 -0.62 -3.95 6.64
CA ILE A 475 -0.28 -3.04 7.74
C ILE A 475 0.58 -3.74 8.80
N TYR A 476 1.82 -3.28 8.93
CA TYR A 476 2.77 -3.70 9.93
C TYR A 476 2.75 -2.73 11.11
N TYR A 477 2.83 -3.26 12.33
CA TYR A 477 2.73 -2.55 13.63
C TYR A 477 1.29 -2.22 14.08
N HIS A 478 1.14 -1.47 15.19
CA HIS A 478 0.39 -1.98 16.35
C HIS A 478 -1.15 -1.96 16.31
N TYR A 479 -1.79 -0.87 15.86
CA TYR A 479 -3.23 -0.64 16.00
C TYR A 479 -3.83 -0.31 14.64
N THR A 480 -4.67 -1.22 14.13
CA THR A 480 -5.09 -1.20 12.74
C THR A 480 -6.59 -1.28 12.56
N GLY A 481 -7.16 -0.36 11.79
CA GLY A 481 -8.56 -0.41 11.37
C GLY A 481 -8.70 -0.60 9.86
N GLY A 482 -9.78 -1.21 9.40
CA GLY A 482 -10.15 -1.09 7.99
C GLY A 482 -10.59 0.33 7.63
N ILE A 483 -11.21 1.05 8.58
CA ILE A 483 -11.56 2.49 8.43
C ILE A 483 -10.65 3.37 9.31
N ILE A 484 -10.52 3.08 10.61
CA ILE A 484 -9.82 3.93 11.60
C ILE A 484 -8.81 3.13 12.44
N GLY A 485 -7.54 3.52 12.42
CA GLY A 485 -6.51 2.88 13.28
C GLY A 485 -6.82 3.01 14.77
N ARG A 486 -7.03 4.25 15.24
CA ARG A 486 -7.31 4.56 16.66
C ARG A 486 -8.29 5.72 16.82
N ALA A 487 -9.25 5.60 17.74
CA ALA A 487 -10.21 6.65 18.07
C ALA A 487 -10.13 7.05 19.55
N ILE A 488 -9.99 8.34 19.85
CA ILE A 488 -9.67 8.91 21.18
C ILE A 488 -10.63 10.06 21.53
N GLY A 489 -11.15 10.09 22.76
CA GLY A 489 -12.06 11.14 23.26
C GLY A 489 -13.54 10.77 23.19
N ALA A 490 -14.37 11.42 24.01
CA ALA A 490 -15.79 11.07 24.18
C ALA A 490 -16.67 11.52 22.99
N ALA A 491 -16.24 12.53 22.24
CA ALA A 491 -17.02 13.14 21.17
C ALA A 491 -16.91 12.43 19.81
N ASN A 492 -16.14 11.33 19.70
CA ASN A 492 -16.02 10.63 18.41
C ASN A 492 -17.36 10.04 17.95
N VAL A 493 -17.65 10.23 16.66
CA VAL A 493 -18.78 9.62 15.97
C VAL A 493 -18.26 8.86 14.76
N ILE A 494 -18.34 7.54 14.79
CA ILE A 494 -17.93 6.65 13.70
C ILE A 494 -19.20 5.99 13.20
N LYS A 495 -19.73 6.44 12.05
CA LYS A 495 -21.12 6.13 11.67
C LYS A 495 -21.28 5.70 10.22
N GLY A 496 -22.04 4.64 9.97
CA GLY A 496 -22.42 4.27 8.59
C GLY A 496 -21.26 3.79 7.71
N CYS A 497 -20.10 3.49 8.31
CA CYS A 497 -18.90 3.12 7.56
C CYS A 497 -18.89 1.63 7.19
N ALA A 498 -18.33 1.29 6.03
CA ALA A 498 -18.30 -0.06 5.50
C ALA A 498 -16.88 -0.51 5.14
N PHE A 499 -16.43 -1.66 5.66
CA PHE A 499 -15.16 -2.28 5.27
C PHE A 499 -15.40 -3.62 4.58
N GLU A 500 -14.95 -3.72 3.33
CA GLU A 500 -15.09 -4.91 2.48
C GLU A 500 -13.77 -5.35 1.82
N GLY A 501 -12.67 -4.67 2.12
CA GLY A 501 -11.33 -5.02 1.68
C GLY A 501 -10.66 -6.13 2.51
N SER A 502 -9.43 -6.47 2.15
CA SER A 502 -8.58 -7.41 2.87
C SER A 502 -7.54 -6.68 3.72
N LEU A 503 -7.74 -6.70 5.04
CA LEU A 503 -6.78 -6.22 6.03
C LEU A 503 -5.86 -7.36 6.48
N ALA A 504 -4.62 -7.38 5.98
CA ALA A 504 -3.57 -8.30 6.40
C ALA A 504 -2.59 -7.56 7.32
N SER A 505 -2.67 -7.80 8.63
CA SER A 505 -1.85 -7.06 9.61
C SER A 505 -1.04 -7.94 10.57
N THR A 506 0.19 -7.49 10.86
CA THR A 506 1.04 -8.04 11.92
C THR A 506 0.88 -7.29 13.26
N GLY A 507 -0.14 -6.43 13.34
CA GLY A 507 -0.51 -5.62 14.48
C GLY A 507 -0.99 -6.41 15.69
N TYR A 508 -1.07 -5.72 16.83
CA TYR A 508 -1.55 -6.28 18.09
C TYR A 508 -3.09 -6.24 18.17
N ILE A 509 -3.70 -5.22 17.58
CA ILE A 509 -5.13 -4.93 17.67
C ILE A 509 -5.65 -4.54 16.28
N ASN A 510 -6.51 -5.38 15.69
CA ASN A 510 -7.02 -5.20 14.33
C ASN A 510 -8.56 -5.21 14.33
N GLY A 511 -9.19 -4.24 13.68
CA GLY A 511 -10.64 -4.18 13.53
C GLY A 511 -11.05 -3.85 12.10
N GLY A 512 -12.12 -4.45 11.57
CA GLY A 512 -12.62 -4.08 10.24
C GLY A 512 -13.11 -2.62 10.17
N ILE A 513 -13.72 -2.09 11.24
CA ILE A 513 -14.05 -0.66 11.32
C ILE A 513 -12.97 0.12 12.08
N VAL A 514 -12.75 -0.20 13.35
CA VAL A 514 -11.80 0.51 14.22
C VAL A 514 -10.83 -0.45 14.90
N GLY A 515 -9.53 -0.16 14.84
CA GLY A 515 -8.51 -0.94 15.55
C GLY A 515 -8.68 -0.82 17.06
N GLN A 516 -8.33 0.34 17.60
CA GLN A 516 -8.47 0.64 19.02
C GLN A 516 -9.44 1.80 19.28
N LEU A 517 -10.51 1.52 20.02
CA LEU A 517 -11.51 2.50 20.44
C LEU A 517 -11.31 2.84 21.91
N LEU A 518 -11.04 4.11 22.21
CA LEU A 518 -10.75 4.61 23.57
C LEU A 518 -11.85 5.54 24.14
N GLY A 519 -12.83 5.90 23.31
CA GLY A 519 -13.98 6.73 23.68
C GLY A 519 -14.88 7.04 22.48
N GLY A 520 -16.13 7.36 22.75
CA GLY A 520 -17.12 7.77 21.75
C GLY A 520 -17.95 6.61 21.19
N LYS A 521 -18.55 6.82 20.03
CA LYS A 521 -19.59 5.95 19.46
C LYS A 521 -19.21 5.38 18.10
N VAL A 522 -19.37 4.08 17.93
CA VAL A 522 -19.43 3.40 16.64
C VAL A 522 -20.88 2.97 16.40
N SER A 523 -21.53 3.40 15.32
CA SER A 523 -22.88 2.91 15.01
C SER A 523 -23.22 2.79 13.54
N ASP A 524 -24.16 1.91 13.21
CA ASP A 524 -24.64 1.71 11.84
C ASP A 524 -23.54 1.25 10.85
N CYS A 525 -22.44 0.66 11.36
CA CYS A 525 -21.27 0.26 10.55
C CYS A 525 -21.29 -1.22 10.16
N VAL A 526 -20.67 -1.55 9.01
CA VAL A 526 -20.65 -2.91 8.43
C VAL A 526 -19.24 -3.39 8.12
N PHE A 527 -18.94 -4.62 8.54
CA PHE A 527 -17.87 -5.42 7.96
C PHE A 527 -18.46 -6.46 7.00
N GLY A 528 -18.38 -6.23 5.69
CA GLY A 528 -19.12 -7.01 4.68
C GLY A 528 -18.46 -8.35 4.34
N SER A 529 -19.20 -9.27 3.70
CA SER A 529 -18.78 -10.66 3.42
C SER A 529 -17.62 -10.80 2.43
N ASN A 530 -17.33 -9.74 1.66
CA ASN A 530 -16.11 -9.64 0.86
C ASN A 530 -14.86 -9.40 1.71
N GLY A 531 -15.04 -8.82 2.90
CA GLY A 531 -13.95 -8.40 3.76
C GLY A 531 -13.21 -9.53 4.45
N PHE A 532 -11.92 -9.29 4.70
CA PHE A 532 -11.06 -10.11 5.55
C PHE A 532 -10.33 -9.24 6.56
N VAL A 533 -10.26 -9.68 7.82
CA VAL A 533 -9.42 -9.07 8.86
C VAL A 533 -8.53 -10.13 9.49
N GLY A 534 -7.23 -10.05 9.19
CA GLY A 534 -6.17 -10.92 9.69
C GLY A 534 -5.29 -10.27 10.76
N GLY A 535 -4.83 -11.05 11.74
CA GLY A 535 -3.90 -10.59 12.78
C GLY A 535 -3.01 -11.67 13.39
N ASP A 536 -1.69 -11.55 13.21
CA ASP A 536 -0.70 -12.50 13.79
C ASP A 536 -0.67 -12.53 15.34
N LYS A 537 -1.43 -11.66 16.04
CA LYS A 537 -1.30 -11.41 17.49
C LYS A 537 -2.62 -11.36 18.27
N PHE A 538 -2.91 -10.26 18.99
CA PHE A 538 -3.76 -10.34 20.18
C PHE A 538 -5.26 -10.22 19.91
N PHE A 539 -5.73 -9.07 19.45
CA PHE A 539 -7.18 -8.78 19.41
C PHE A 539 -7.61 -8.50 17.98
N VAL A 540 -8.57 -9.28 17.47
CA VAL A 540 -9.03 -9.17 16.07
C VAL A 540 -10.55 -9.19 16.00
N ALA A 541 -11.16 -8.26 15.27
CA ALA A 541 -12.61 -8.28 15.08
C ALA A 541 -13.13 -7.64 13.79
N GLY A 542 -14.39 -7.89 13.45
CA GLY A 542 -15.07 -7.25 12.32
C GLY A 542 -15.36 -5.77 12.56
N ILE A 543 -15.81 -5.39 13.76
CA ILE A 543 -16.10 -3.97 14.07
C ILE A 543 -14.94 -3.32 14.84
N ALA A 544 -14.73 -3.69 16.11
CA ALA A 544 -13.76 -3.06 16.98
C ALA A 544 -12.71 -4.06 17.51
N GLY A 545 -11.45 -3.92 17.09
CA GLY A 545 -10.37 -4.80 17.55
C GLY A 545 -10.25 -4.81 19.07
N ALA A 546 -10.26 -3.63 19.70
CA ALA A 546 -10.40 -3.47 21.14
C ALA A 546 -11.18 -2.22 21.55
N ALA A 547 -12.10 -2.38 22.51
CA ALA A 547 -12.72 -1.30 23.27
C ALA A 547 -12.00 -1.15 24.62
N GLN A 548 -11.20 -0.09 24.75
CA GLN A 548 -10.32 0.20 25.89
C GLN A 548 -10.64 1.57 26.49
N PRO A 549 -11.73 1.71 27.27
CA PRO A 549 -12.29 3.01 27.61
C PRO A 549 -11.37 3.87 28.49
N LEU A 550 -10.93 4.99 27.92
CA LEU A 550 -10.55 6.20 28.67
C LEU A 550 -11.79 7.05 28.95
N GLU A 551 -12.67 7.10 27.95
CA GLU A 551 -14.02 7.62 28.02
C GLU A 551 -15.02 6.49 27.76
N SER A 552 -16.30 6.70 28.07
CA SER A 552 -17.32 5.69 27.81
C SER A 552 -17.44 5.39 26.31
N ILE A 553 -17.68 4.13 25.99
CA ILE A 553 -17.74 3.60 24.63
C ILE A 553 -19.13 3.05 24.34
N GLU A 554 -19.68 3.39 23.18
CA GLU A 554 -20.87 2.76 22.61
C GLU A 554 -20.55 2.10 21.25
N ILE A 555 -20.98 0.86 21.05
CA ILE A 555 -21.01 0.18 19.75
C ILE A 555 -22.47 -0.22 19.52
N SER A 556 -23.18 0.35 18.53
CA SER A 556 -24.61 0.05 18.32
C SER A 556 -25.06 -0.12 16.88
N ARG A 557 -25.96 -1.07 16.62
CA ARG A 557 -26.46 -1.39 15.26
C ARG A 557 -25.33 -1.65 14.25
N CYS A 558 -24.31 -2.41 14.65
CA CYS A 558 -23.22 -2.80 13.76
C CYS A 558 -23.35 -4.27 13.33
N ALA A 559 -22.99 -4.57 12.08
CA ALA A 559 -23.12 -5.89 11.49
C ALA A 559 -21.79 -6.43 10.93
N SER A 560 -21.51 -7.71 11.14
CA SER A 560 -20.24 -8.36 10.81
C SER A 560 -20.46 -9.65 10.04
N TYR A 561 -20.06 -9.64 8.76
CA TYR A 561 -20.29 -10.69 7.76
C TYR A 561 -18.99 -11.30 7.19
N GLY A 562 -17.90 -10.53 7.13
CA GLY A 562 -16.63 -10.97 6.55
C GLY A 562 -15.83 -11.97 7.39
N ARG A 563 -14.71 -12.44 6.85
CA ARG A 563 -13.83 -13.43 7.52
C ARG A 563 -12.89 -12.75 8.51
N ILE A 564 -12.72 -13.34 9.69
CA ILE A 564 -11.96 -12.79 10.81
C ILE A 564 -10.98 -13.85 11.31
N ARG A 565 -9.69 -13.53 11.33
CA ARG A 565 -8.64 -14.45 11.78
C ARG A 565 -7.62 -13.75 12.67
N GLY A 566 -7.43 -14.25 13.88
CA GLY A 566 -6.40 -13.75 14.80
C GLY A 566 -5.66 -14.88 15.50
N ALA A 567 -4.59 -14.58 16.25
CA ALA A 567 -3.98 -15.59 17.09
C ALA A 567 -4.74 -15.78 18.42
N TYR A 568 -4.91 -14.73 19.24
CA TYR A 568 -5.38 -14.88 20.63
C TYR A 568 -6.88 -14.72 20.86
N SER A 569 -7.45 -13.52 20.67
CA SER A 569 -8.87 -13.22 20.94
C SER A 569 -9.54 -12.60 19.72
N VAL A 570 -10.49 -13.33 19.15
CA VAL A 570 -11.04 -13.08 17.82
C VAL A 570 -12.57 -13.02 17.91
N ALA A 571 -13.21 -11.98 17.36
CA ALA A 571 -14.67 -11.91 17.43
C ALA A 571 -15.39 -11.16 16.31
N GLY A 572 -16.67 -11.45 16.10
CA GLY A 572 -17.49 -10.77 15.10
C GLY A 572 -17.58 -9.26 15.33
N ILE A 573 -17.91 -8.82 16.54
CA ILE A 573 -18.11 -7.40 16.88
C ILE A 573 -16.91 -6.82 17.63
N CYS A 574 -16.51 -7.38 18.78
CA CYS A 574 -15.43 -6.80 19.58
C CYS A 574 -14.42 -7.85 20.10
N GLY A 575 -13.16 -7.72 19.68
CA GLY A 575 -12.09 -8.68 19.97
C GLY A 575 -11.66 -8.65 21.45
N TYR A 576 -11.63 -7.45 22.04
CA TYR A 576 -11.32 -7.24 23.45
C TYR A 576 -12.12 -6.10 24.09
N VAL A 577 -12.65 -6.33 25.30
CA VAL A 577 -13.34 -5.32 26.13
C VAL A 577 -12.66 -5.25 27.50
N GLY A 578 -11.96 -4.16 27.82
CA GLY A 578 -11.30 -4.05 29.11
C GLY A 578 -10.37 -2.83 29.22
N PRO A 579 -9.66 -2.63 30.34
CA PRO A 579 -8.60 -1.61 30.40
C PRO A 579 -7.46 -2.01 29.46
N GLY A 580 -6.50 -1.11 29.25
CA GLY A 580 -5.23 -1.45 28.60
C GLY A 580 -4.63 -2.72 29.21
N SER A 581 -4.63 -3.81 28.44
CA SER A 581 -4.24 -5.14 28.90
C SER A 581 -2.74 -5.24 29.10
N GLY A 582 -2.26 -5.67 30.28
CA GLY A 582 -0.85 -6.00 30.50
C GLY A 582 -0.30 -7.20 29.70
N ALA A 583 -1.03 -7.65 28.68
CA ALA A 583 -0.66 -8.73 27.76
C ALA A 583 0.22 -8.25 26.58
N SER A 584 0.27 -6.95 26.29
CA SER A 584 1.24 -6.38 25.36
C SER A 584 2.56 -6.08 26.07
N THR A 585 3.68 -6.40 25.40
CA THR A 585 5.01 -5.92 25.79
C THR A 585 5.21 -4.42 25.53
N ASP A 586 4.29 -3.79 24.80
CA ASP A 586 4.26 -2.36 24.55
C ASP A 586 3.80 -1.58 25.81
N LYS A 587 4.66 -0.67 26.29
CA LYS A 587 4.38 0.18 27.45
C LYS A 587 3.35 1.27 27.14
N ASP A 588 3.14 1.59 25.86
CA ASP A 588 2.17 2.61 25.44
C ASP A 588 0.72 2.12 25.51
N LEU A 589 0.51 0.83 25.79
CA LEU A 589 -0.81 0.27 26.08
C LEU A 589 -1.29 0.62 27.51
N ILE A 590 -0.43 1.23 28.34
CA ILE A 590 -0.73 1.65 29.72
C ILE A 590 -0.92 3.17 29.77
N LEU A 591 -2.04 3.65 29.23
CA LEU A 591 -2.63 4.88 29.74
C LEU A 591 -3.21 4.57 31.12
N GLY A 592 -2.45 4.94 32.16
CA GLY A 592 -2.75 4.72 33.58
C GLY A 592 -3.95 5.51 34.11
N SER A 593 -5.06 5.48 33.39
CA SER A 593 -6.33 6.10 33.75
C SER A 593 -7.09 5.21 34.74
N SER A 594 -7.78 5.86 35.67
CA SER A 594 -8.74 5.18 36.53
C SER A 594 -9.95 4.77 35.68
N THR A 595 -10.31 3.48 35.68
CA THR A 595 -11.54 2.97 35.04
C THR A 595 -12.82 3.33 35.81
N ALA A 596 -12.71 4.06 36.93
CA ALA A 596 -13.86 4.48 37.72
C ALA A 596 -14.81 5.33 36.87
N ASN A 597 -16.11 4.96 36.90
CA ASN A 597 -17.21 5.61 36.17
C ASN A 597 -17.10 5.54 34.63
N LYS A 598 -16.30 4.63 34.07
CA LYS A 598 -16.25 4.35 32.62
C LYS A 598 -16.98 3.05 32.30
N SER A 599 -17.54 2.93 31.10
CA SER A 599 -18.29 1.74 30.68
C SER A 599 -18.12 1.44 29.19
N VAL A 600 -18.33 0.18 28.81
CA VAL A 600 -18.46 -0.24 27.41
C VAL A 600 -19.86 -0.78 27.18
N SER A 601 -20.55 -0.23 26.20
CA SER A 601 -21.92 -0.56 25.83
C SER A 601 -21.96 -1.13 24.42
N ILE A 602 -22.50 -2.34 24.25
CA ILE A 602 -22.69 -2.98 22.93
C ILE A 602 -24.17 -3.32 22.79
N TYR A 603 -24.83 -2.69 21.82
CA TYR A 603 -26.28 -2.79 21.62
C TYR A 603 -26.66 -3.16 20.20
N ASP A 604 -27.68 -3.98 20.03
CA ASP A 604 -28.34 -4.21 18.75
C ASP A 604 -27.39 -4.65 17.61
N CYS A 605 -26.34 -5.43 17.90
CA CYS A 605 -25.31 -5.83 16.94
C CYS A 605 -25.45 -7.29 16.48
N GLY A 606 -25.12 -7.55 15.21
CA GLY A 606 -25.24 -8.86 14.56
C GLY A 606 -23.92 -9.41 14.04
N SER A 607 -23.60 -10.66 14.34
CA SER A 607 -22.48 -11.42 13.78
C SER A 607 -23.04 -12.55 12.91
N ILE A 608 -22.85 -12.52 11.60
CA ILE A 608 -23.77 -13.16 10.63
C ILE A 608 -23.00 -13.80 9.47
N GLY A 609 -23.05 -15.13 9.33
CA GLY A 609 -22.41 -15.87 8.23
C GLY A 609 -20.87 -15.84 8.22
N ASN A 610 -20.24 -15.17 9.18
CA ASN A 610 -18.81 -14.97 9.22
C ASN A 610 -18.02 -16.21 9.67
N HIS A 611 -16.76 -16.27 9.24
CA HIS A 611 -15.79 -17.29 9.63
C HIS A 611 -14.80 -16.68 10.63
N ILE A 612 -14.83 -17.14 11.88
CA ILE A 612 -14.09 -16.58 13.02
C ILE A 612 -13.05 -17.60 13.52
N THR A 613 -11.77 -17.40 13.19
CA THR A 613 -10.69 -18.35 13.52
C THR A 613 -9.68 -17.75 14.51
N ALA A 614 -9.44 -18.41 15.65
CA ALA A 614 -8.34 -18.09 16.59
C ALA A 614 -7.22 -19.15 16.55
N THR A 615 -6.07 -18.81 15.95
CA THR A 615 -5.00 -19.77 15.60
C THR A 615 -3.83 -19.85 16.59
N GLY A 616 -3.98 -19.37 17.83
CA GLY A 616 -2.86 -19.35 18.77
C GLY A 616 -3.26 -18.89 20.17
N GLY A 617 -2.31 -18.43 20.96
CA GLY A 617 -2.60 -17.99 22.30
C GLY A 617 -1.57 -17.05 22.89
N ASN A 618 -1.92 -16.47 24.04
CA ASN A 618 -1.02 -15.62 24.82
C ASN A 618 0.13 -16.43 25.46
N SER A 619 0.88 -15.86 26.39
CA SER A 619 1.92 -16.58 27.14
C SER A 619 1.41 -17.80 27.95
N ASN A 620 0.10 -17.88 28.20
CA ASN A 620 -0.58 -19.03 28.79
C ASN A 620 -1.26 -19.93 27.74
N LYS A 621 -1.08 -19.62 26.45
CA LYS A 621 -1.51 -20.31 25.21
C LYS A 621 -3.02 -20.36 24.85
N TYR A 622 -3.95 -19.65 25.52
CA TYR A 622 -5.41 -19.87 25.32
C TYR A 622 -5.98 -19.25 24.02
N PRO A 623 -6.42 -20.00 22.97
CA PRO A 623 -7.21 -19.41 21.87
C PRO A 623 -8.63 -19.09 22.32
N ILE A 624 -9.14 -17.92 21.92
CA ILE A 624 -10.50 -17.45 22.21
C ILE A 624 -11.13 -16.96 20.90
N ALA A 625 -12.20 -17.62 20.45
CA ALA A 625 -13.03 -17.14 19.35
C ALA A 625 -14.48 -16.93 19.82
N GLY A 626 -15.10 -15.82 19.40
CA GLY A 626 -16.38 -15.34 19.92
C GLY A 626 -17.28 -14.71 18.87
N GLY A 627 -18.57 -15.03 18.87
CA GLY A 627 -19.49 -14.45 17.90
C GLY A 627 -19.67 -12.94 18.07
N ILE A 628 -19.99 -12.44 19.28
CA ILE A 628 -20.05 -10.99 19.55
C ILE A 628 -18.79 -10.47 20.25
N ILE A 629 -18.45 -11.00 21.43
CA ILE A 629 -17.28 -10.59 22.21
C ILE A 629 -16.31 -11.76 22.37
N GLY A 630 -15.02 -11.52 22.11
CA GLY A 630 -13.94 -12.46 22.40
C GLY A 630 -13.59 -12.45 23.89
N TRP A 631 -12.66 -11.58 24.29
CA TRP A 631 -12.18 -11.51 25.67
C TRP A 631 -12.65 -10.22 26.37
N SER A 632 -13.32 -10.35 27.51
CA SER A 632 -13.57 -9.24 28.43
C SER A 632 -12.77 -9.36 29.74
N HIS A 633 -12.17 -8.26 30.18
CA HIS A 633 -11.22 -8.25 31.30
C HIS A 633 -11.23 -6.96 32.12
N GLY A 634 -10.75 -7.05 33.36
CA GLY A 634 -10.35 -5.91 34.18
C GLY A 634 -11.35 -5.58 35.28
N ASN A 635 -11.56 -4.30 35.53
CA ASN A 635 -12.54 -3.77 36.49
C ASN A 635 -13.36 -2.65 35.81
N LEU A 636 -14.21 -3.06 34.87
CA LEU A 636 -14.99 -2.18 34.01
C LEU A 636 -16.41 -2.74 33.83
N PRO A 637 -17.46 -2.01 34.22
CA PRO A 637 -18.82 -2.37 33.84
C PRO A 637 -18.95 -2.44 32.31
N TYR A 638 -19.56 -3.51 31.79
CA TYR A 638 -19.98 -3.56 30.40
C TYR A 638 -21.41 -4.07 30.26
N SER A 639 -22.09 -3.60 29.22
CA SER A 639 -23.44 -4.02 28.87
C SER A 639 -23.47 -4.55 27.44
N LEU A 640 -24.10 -5.71 27.27
CA LEU A 640 -24.36 -6.35 25.99
C LEU A 640 -25.85 -6.63 25.88
N LYS A 641 -26.57 -5.92 25.00
CA LYS A 641 -28.04 -6.07 24.89
C LYS A 641 -28.53 -6.14 23.45
N GLY A 642 -29.54 -6.97 23.19
CA GLY A 642 -30.18 -7.02 21.88
C GLY A 642 -29.28 -7.58 20.76
N CYS A 643 -28.19 -8.26 21.10
CA CYS A 643 -27.19 -8.72 20.13
C CYS A 643 -27.39 -10.20 19.76
N PHE A 644 -27.01 -10.58 18.54
CA PHE A 644 -27.13 -11.96 18.09
C PHE A 644 -25.94 -12.46 17.27
N SER A 645 -25.69 -13.77 17.38
CA SER A 645 -24.61 -14.44 16.66
C SER A 645 -25.11 -15.67 15.89
N LEU A 646 -24.92 -15.63 14.57
CA LEU A 646 -25.19 -16.65 13.57
C LEU A 646 -23.95 -16.84 12.66
N PRO A 647 -22.78 -17.26 13.19
CA PRO A 647 -21.57 -17.41 12.36
C PRO A 647 -21.72 -18.57 11.37
N GLY A 648 -20.94 -18.57 10.30
CA GLY A 648 -20.78 -19.76 9.43
C GLY A 648 -19.80 -20.78 10.01
N LEU A 649 -18.75 -20.28 10.67
CA LEU A 649 -17.70 -21.10 11.29
C LEU A 649 -17.13 -20.35 12.50
N ILE A 650 -16.99 -21.03 13.65
CA ILE A 650 -16.07 -20.60 14.71
C ILE A 650 -15.03 -21.70 14.95
N GLU A 651 -13.75 -21.34 14.83
CA GLU A 651 -12.64 -22.29 14.79
C GLU A 651 -11.49 -21.88 15.73
N THR A 652 -10.83 -22.88 16.33
CA THR A 652 -9.52 -22.70 16.99
C THR A 652 -8.54 -23.81 16.58
N THR A 653 -7.24 -23.60 16.80
CA THR A 653 -6.20 -24.62 16.54
C THR A 653 -5.48 -25.03 17.82
N TYR A 654 -5.28 -26.33 18.04
CA TYR A 654 -4.51 -26.86 19.16
C TYR A 654 -3.00 -26.58 19.03
N GLY A 655 -2.38 -26.37 20.19
CA GLY A 655 -0.95 -26.55 20.42
C GLY A 655 -0.75 -27.22 21.77
N ASP A 656 0.44 -27.79 22.01
CA ASP A 656 0.70 -28.91 22.94
C ASP A 656 0.26 -28.83 24.42
N ASN A 657 -0.35 -27.75 24.92
CA ASN A 657 -0.81 -27.61 26.31
C ASN A 657 -1.83 -26.46 26.49
N VAL A 658 -3.12 -26.59 26.09
CA VAL A 658 -4.14 -25.53 26.42
C VAL A 658 -5.63 -25.85 26.33
N ASN A 659 -6.40 -25.05 27.08
CA ASN A 659 -7.86 -24.92 27.03
C ASN A 659 -8.29 -23.89 25.96
N ALA A 660 -9.00 -24.32 24.92
CA ALA A 660 -9.61 -23.45 23.91
C ALA A 660 -11.01 -22.99 24.32
N VAL A 661 -11.40 -21.77 23.92
CA VAL A 661 -12.72 -21.19 24.22
C VAL A 661 -13.43 -20.76 22.93
N LEU A 662 -14.63 -21.30 22.72
CA LEU A 662 -15.47 -21.13 21.54
C LEU A 662 -16.88 -20.70 21.98
N CYS A 663 -17.33 -19.49 21.61
CA CYS A 663 -18.60 -18.99 22.11
C CYS A 663 -19.42 -18.18 21.10
N GLY A 664 -20.74 -18.27 21.22
CA GLY A 664 -21.69 -17.47 20.42
C GLY A 664 -21.77 -16.00 20.85
N ILE A 665 -21.97 -15.71 22.14
CA ILE A 665 -22.29 -14.35 22.61
C ILE A 665 -21.06 -13.68 23.25
N SER A 666 -20.48 -14.27 24.29
CA SER A 666 -19.31 -13.71 25.01
C SER A 666 -18.41 -14.84 25.51
N SER A 667 -17.18 -14.93 24.98
CA SER A 667 -16.35 -16.13 25.15
C SER A 667 -15.64 -16.23 26.49
N TYR A 668 -14.95 -15.19 26.94
CA TYR A 668 -14.25 -15.26 28.22
C TYR A 668 -14.37 -13.95 28.98
N GLN A 669 -15.07 -13.97 30.10
CA GLN A 669 -15.18 -12.82 31.00
C GLN A 669 -14.36 -13.04 32.27
N ASN A 670 -13.23 -12.35 32.40
CA ASN A 670 -12.46 -12.21 33.64
C ASN A 670 -12.50 -10.74 34.09
N ASN A 671 -13.72 -10.25 34.30
CA ASN A 671 -14.04 -8.88 34.66
C ASN A 671 -14.56 -8.82 36.11
N LYS A 672 -14.29 -7.68 36.75
CA LYS A 672 -14.63 -7.34 38.15
C LYS A 672 -15.66 -6.20 38.26
N GLY A 673 -16.04 -5.56 37.15
CA GLY A 673 -17.16 -4.62 37.13
C GLY A 673 -18.50 -5.34 36.97
N ASP A 674 -19.56 -4.76 37.55
CA ASP A 674 -20.93 -5.23 37.35
C ASP A 674 -21.26 -5.26 35.86
N SER A 675 -21.62 -6.43 35.35
CA SER A 675 -21.78 -6.67 33.91
C SER A 675 -23.17 -7.23 33.59
N VAL A 676 -23.76 -6.79 32.47
CA VAL A 676 -25.13 -7.17 32.06
C VAL A 676 -25.13 -7.73 30.65
N ILE A 677 -25.66 -8.94 30.48
CA ILE A 677 -26.01 -9.55 29.20
C ILE A 677 -27.53 -9.75 29.18
N GLU A 678 -28.24 -9.14 28.22
CA GLU A 678 -29.70 -9.09 28.21
C GLU A 678 -30.28 -9.22 26.79
N ASN A 679 -31.31 -10.06 26.61
CA ASN A 679 -32.05 -10.17 25.35
C ASN A 679 -31.15 -10.49 24.13
N CYS A 680 -30.21 -11.42 24.31
CA CYS A 680 -29.24 -11.83 23.29
C CYS A 680 -29.43 -13.31 22.90
N TYR A 681 -29.03 -13.70 21.69
CA TYR A 681 -29.06 -15.12 21.31
C TYR A 681 -27.90 -15.57 20.42
N SER A 682 -27.67 -16.87 20.34
CA SER A 682 -26.80 -17.46 19.31
C SER A 682 -27.34 -18.79 18.82
N ALA A 683 -27.35 -19.00 17.52
CA ALA A 683 -27.72 -20.28 16.90
C ALA A 683 -26.51 -20.95 16.26
N TYR A 684 -26.63 -22.25 16.02
CA TYR A 684 -25.53 -23.14 15.61
C TYR A 684 -25.87 -23.99 14.39
N GLY A 685 -27.13 -24.06 13.96
CA GLY A 685 -27.58 -24.83 12.79
C GLY A 685 -27.07 -24.33 11.44
N LEU A 686 -26.36 -23.19 11.43
CA LEU A 686 -25.58 -22.66 10.30
C LEU A 686 -24.07 -22.62 10.59
N THR A 687 -23.63 -23.07 11.78
CA THR A 687 -22.29 -22.80 12.33
C THR A 687 -21.52 -24.10 12.54
N ASP A 688 -20.47 -24.31 11.76
CA ASP A 688 -19.46 -25.30 12.10
C ASP A 688 -18.67 -24.81 13.34
N PHE A 689 -18.54 -25.64 14.37
CA PHE A 689 -17.56 -25.42 15.44
C PHE A 689 -16.39 -26.38 15.25
N ARG A 690 -15.19 -25.84 15.09
CA ARG A 690 -13.98 -26.65 14.82
C ARG A 690 -12.88 -26.38 15.83
N VAL A 691 -12.18 -27.45 16.19
CA VAL A 691 -10.89 -27.39 16.87
C VAL A 691 -9.94 -28.31 16.11
N CYS A 692 -8.91 -27.74 15.49
CA CYS A 692 -7.97 -28.48 14.65
C CYS A 692 -6.82 -29.04 15.49
N GLY A 693 -6.52 -30.33 15.34
CA GLY A 693 -5.48 -31.07 16.08
C GLY A 693 -6.06 -32.13 17.04
N ASP A 694 -5.21 -33.03 17.53
CA ASP A 694 -5.63 -34.11 18.44
C ASP A 694 -6.17 -33.56 19.76
N THR A 695 -7.45 -33.83 20.04
CA THR A 695 -8.06 -33.55 21.35
C THR A 695 -7.24 -34.21 22.48
N PRO A 696 -6.68 -33.45 23.43
CA PRO A 696 -6.02 -34.01 24.59
C PRO A 696 -6.98 -34.92 25.37
N ALA A 697 -6.49 -36.04 25.88
CA ALA A 697 -7.29 -37.03 26.60
C ALA A 697 -7.79 -36.54 27.99
N ASN A 698 -7.56 -35.27 28.32
CA ASN A 698 -7.73 -34.69 29.63
C ASN A 698 -8.03 -33.18 29.56
N GLU A 699 -9.21 -32.82 30.09
CA GLU A 699 -9.75 -31.48 30.38
C GLU A 699 -10.50 -30.71 29.27
N GLU A 700 -11.20 -29.66 29.71
CA GLU A 700 -12.48 -29.19 29.15
C GLU A 700 -12.37 -28.40 27.83
N LEU A 701 -13.18 -28.78 26.83
CA LEU A 701 -13.48 -27.94 25.67
C LEU A 701 -14.67 -27.02 25.96
N TRP A 702 -14.42 -25.71 25.97
CA TRP A 702 -15.41 -24.69 26.31
C TRP A 702 -16.15 -24.19 25.07
N TYR A 703 -17.02 -25.04 24.51
CA TYR A 703 -18.08 -24.61 23.60
C TYR A 703 -19.21 -24.00 24.42
N ALA A 704 -19.70 -22.80 24.09
CA ALA A 704 -20.77 -22.15 24.85
C ALA A 704 -21.63 -21.17 24.06
N ALA A 705 -22.86 -20.92 24.54
CA ALA A 705 -23.64 -19.75 24.12
C ALA A 705 -23.16 -18.50 24.83
N VAL A 706 -22.87 -18.65 26.12
CA VAL A 706 -22.30 -17.65 27.03
C VAL A 706 -21.30 -18.38 27.93
N ALA A 707 -20.07 -17.88 28.03
CA ALA A 707 -19.04 -18.43 28.91
C ALA A 707 -18.51 -17.33 29.85
N ILE A 708 -18.80 -17.48 31.15
CA ILE A 708 -18.58 -16.45 32.17
C ILE A 708 -17.69 -16.99 33.30
N ARG A 709 -16.53 -16.35 33.46
CA ARG A 709 -15.56 -16.61 34.54
C ARG A 709 -15.41 -15.41 35.47
N CYS A 710 -16.55 -14.83 35.86
CA CYS A 710 -16.58 -13.64 36.70
C CYS A 710 -16.06 -13.91 38.12
N THR A 711 -15.56 -12.87 38.79
CA THR A 711 -15.33 -12.89 40.26
C THR A 711 -16.24 -11.91 41.00
N GLN A 712 -17.16 -11.26 40.28
CA GLN A 712 -18.05 -10.18 40.73
C GLN A 712 -19.41 -10.31 40.02
N PRO A 713 -20.49 -9.69 40.53
CA PRO A 713 -21.85 -9.86 40.01
C PRO A 713 -21.97 -9.68 38.49
N THR A 714 -22.40 -10.73 37.80
CA THR A 714 -22.76 -10.68 36.37
C THR A 714 -24.21 -11.09 36.22
N THR A 715 -25.03 -10.24 35.60
CA THR A 715 -26.44 -10.54 35.32
C THR A 715 -26.58 -11.02 33.89
N VAL A 716 -27.11 -12.24 33.70
CA VAL A 716 -27.50 -12.78 32.40
C VAL A 716 -29.01 -12.95 32.39
N SER A 717 -29.69 -12.32 31.43
CA SER A 717 -31.14 -12.32 31.37
C SER A 717 -31.71 -12.49 29.97
N ASN A 718 -32.78 -13.26 29.83
CA ASN A 718 -33.50 -13.47 28.55
C ASN A 718 -32.55 -13.82 27.40
N CYS A 719 -31.71 -14.84 27.60
CA CYS A 719 -30.68 -15.23 26.65
C CYS A 719 -30.97 -16.63 26.11
N TYR A 720 -30.85 -16.79 24.79
CA TYR A 720 -31.30 -17.99 24.09
C TYR A 720 -30.19 -18.63 23.27
N SER A 721 -30.21 -19.96 23.15
CA SER A 721 -29.32 -20.63 22.20
C SER A 721 -29.87 -21.95 21.71
N GLU A 722 -29.31 -22.41 20.60
CA GLU A 722 -29.66 -23.69 19.99
C GLU A 722 -29.09 -24.86 20.80
N SER A 723 -29.91 -25.90 20.99
CA SER A 723 -29.58 -27.06 21.81
C SER A 723 -28.60 -28.01 21.10
N PRO A 724 -27.59 -28.58 21.80
CA PRO A 724 -27.35 -28.46 23.23
C PRO A 724 -26.55 -27.21 23.61
N MET A 725 -27.09 -26.38 24.50
CA MET A 725 -26.35 -25.28 25.10
C MET A 725 -25.36 -25.83 26.14
N ARG A 726 -24.11 -25.37 26.10
CA ARG A 726 -23.15 -25.56 27.19
C ARG A 726 -22.82 -24.22 27.81
N THR A 727 -23.64 -23.75 28.75
CA THR A 727 -23.31 -22.54 29.50
C THR A 727 -22.27 -22.86 30.56
N ILE A 728 -21.18 -22.11 30.60
CA ILE A 728 -20.09 -22.36 31.55
C ILE A 728 -19.97 -21.16 32.50
N TYR A 729 -20.28 -21.44 33.77
CA TYR A 729 -20.17 -20.50 34.89
C TYR A 729 -19.20 -21.10 35.91
N THR A 730 -18.08 -20.43 36.18
CA THR A 730 -17.08 -20.92 37.17
C THR A 730 -17.02 -20.08 38.44
N SER A 731 -18.14 -19.47 38.85
CA SER A 731 -18.29 -18.82 40.15
C SER A 731 -19.75 -18.63 40.53
N ASP A 732 -20.02 -18.58 41.84
CA ASP A 732 -21.35 -18.32 42.42
C ASP A 732 -21.85 -16.88 42.19
N ASN A 733 -21.05 -16.02 41.53
CA ASN A 733 -21.33 -14.59 41.35
C ASN A 733 -22.07 -14.26 40.03
N ALA A 734 -22.52 -15.26 39.27
CA ALA A 734 -23.41 -15.06 38.14
C ALA A 734 -24.88 -15.19 38.56
N THR A 735 -25.70 -14.16 38.31
CA THR A 735 -27.16 -14.21 38.47
C THR A 735 -27.79 -14.44 37.10
N THR A 736 -28.54 -15.53 36.94
CA THR A 736 -29.17 -15.92 35.67
C THR A 736 -30.69 -15.90 35.78
N SER A 737 -31.38 -15.44 34.74
CA SER A 737 -32.85 -15.45 34.66
C SER A 737 -33.36 -15.53 33.22
N GLY A 738 -34.14 -16.54 32.86
CA GLY A 738 -34.58 -16.71 31.47
C GLY A 738 -33.42 -17.03 30.51
N LEU A 739 -32.46 -17.85 30.95
CA LEU A 739 -31.53 -18.53 30.05
C LEU A 739 -32.20 -19.82 29.57
N GLU A 740 -32.33 -20.02 28.25
CA GLU A 740 -33.14 -21.10 27.69
C GLU A 740 -32.52 -21.71 26.41
N GLU A 741 -32.49 -23.04 26.36
CA GLU A 741 -32.14 -23.79 25.15
C GLU A 741 -33.38 -24.00 24.28
N LEU A 742 -33.23 -23.83 22.97
CA LEU A 742 -34.27 -24.05 21.97
C LEU A 742 -33.78 -25.06 20.93
N SER A 743 -34.68 -25.86 20.38
CA SER A 743 -34.36 -26.69 19.21
C SER A 743 -34.15 -25.81 17.96
N ALA A 744 -33.41 -26.32 16.96
CA ALA A 744 -33.22 -25.66 15.66
C ALA A 744 -34.54 -25.15 15.03
N THR A 745 -35.63 -25.91 15.20
CA THR A 745 -36.98 -25.51 14.78
C THR A 745 -37.49 -24.31 15.58
N GLN A 746 -37.38 -24.32 16.91
CA GLN A 746 -37.83 -23.19 17.76
C GLN A 746 -37.00 -21.91 17.56
N MET A 747 -35.77 -22.02 17.07
CA MET A 747 -34.95 -20.87 16.67
C MET A 747 -35.52 -20.16 15.41
N THR A 748 -36.30 -20.86 14.58
CA THR A 748 -36.71 -20.42 13.23
C THR A 748 -38.23 -20.42 12.98
N ASP A 749 -39.04 -21.10 13.80
CA ASP A 749 -40.50 -21.19 13.68
C ASP A 749 -41.28 -19.98 14.25
N GLY A 750 -40.56 -18.96 14.72
CA GLY A 750 -41.10 -17.79 15.39
C GLY A 750 -41.14 -17.87 16.93
N THR A 751 -40.87 -19.03 17.53
CA THR A 751 -40.82 -19.19 19.00
C THR A 751 -39.77 -18.27 19.64
N LEU A 752 -38.53 -18.26 19.11
CA LEU A 752 -37.48 -17.36 19.58
C LEU A 752 -37.85 -15.88 19.37
N LEU A 753 -38.41 -15.51 18.21
CA LEU A 753 -38.83 -14.14 17.91
C LEU A 753 -39.83 -13.62 18.95
N ALA A 754 -40.86 -14.41 19.28
CA ALA A 754 -41.86 -14.03 20.28
C ALA A 754 -41.25 -13.84 21.69
N LYS A 755 -40.23 -14.63 22.06
CA LYS A 755 -39.52 -14.52 23.35
C LYS A 755 -38.66 -13.24 23.40
N LEU A 756 -37.87 -12.98 22.36
CA LEU A 756 -37.04 -11.78 22.24
C LEU A 756 -37.87 -10.49 22.21
N GLN A 757 -39.06 -10.52 21.59
CA GLN A 757 -40.01 -9.40 21.60
C GLN A 757 -40.65 -9.19 22.97
N ALA A 758 -40.98 -10.25 23.71
CA ALA A 758 -41.56 -10.15 25.05
C ALA A 758 -40.59 -9.62 26.12
N SER A 759 -39.28 -9.74 25.87
CA SER A 759 -38.19 -9.25 26.73
C SER A 759 -37.44 -8.05 26.14
N ALA A 760 -37.97 -7.45 25.07
CA ALA A 760 -37.37 -6.31 24.40
C ALA A 760 -37.37 -5.03 25.26
N ASN A 761 -36.21 -4.37 25.32
CA ASN A 761 -36.01 -3.10 26.01
C ASN A 761 -35.22 -2.15 25.09
N GLY A 762 -35.91 -1.64 24.06
CA GLY A 762 -35.34 -0.78 23.01
C GLY A 762 -35.14 -1.49 21.67
N THR A 763 -34.57 -2.70 21.66
CA THR A 763 -34.36 -3.51 20.46
C THR A 763 -35.69 -3.92 19.79
N VAL A 764 -35.84 -3.65 18.49
CA VAL A 764 -37.00 -4.12 17.71
C VAL A 764 -36.61 -5.36 16.92
N TRP A 765 -37.10 -6.52 17.38
CA TRP A 765 -36.86 -7.81 16.72
C TRP A 765 -37.89 -8.10 15.62
N VAL A 766 -37.40 -8.52 14.45
CA VAL A 766 -38.16 -8.91 13.25
C VAL A 766 -37.77 -10.32 12.81
N ALA A 767 -38.53 -10.94 11.90
CA ALA A 767 -38.10 -12.18 11.25
C ALA A 767 -37.04 -11.89 10.18
N GLY A 768 -35.91 -12.60 10.21
CA GLY A 768 -34.86 -12.54 9.19
C GLY A 768 -35.12 -13.49 8.01
N GLU A 769 -34.43 -13.26 6.90
CA GLU A 769 -34.63 -14.01 5.65
C GLU A 769 -34.26 -15.50 5.76
N ASN A 770 -33.33 -15.84 6.66
CA ASN A 770 -32.92 -17.21 6.98
C ASN A 770 -33.79 -17.88 8.06
N GLY A 771 -34.93 -17.27 8.43
CA GLY A 771 -35.85 -17.75 9.46
C GLY A 771 -35.46 -17.41 10.89
N TYR A 772 -34.19 -17.11 11.16
CA TYR A 772 -33.76 -16.62 12.48
C TYR A 772 -34.20 -15.15 12.69
N PRO A 773 -34.41 -14.69 13.93
CA PRO A 773 -34.71 -13.29 14.20
C PRO A 773 -33.57 -12.35 13.77
N SER A 774 -33.94 -11.14 13.36
CA SER A 774 -33.00 -10.05 13.09
C SER A 774 -33.51 -8.76 13.74
N ILE A 775 -32.75 -7.67 13.64
CA ILE A 775 -33.07 -6.39 14.25
C ILE A 775 -33.52 -5.42 13.17
N GLU A 776 -34.62 -4.70 13.41
CA GLU A 776 -35.12 -3.68 12.48
C GLU A 776 -34.07 -2.56 12.28
N GLY A 777 -33.76 -2.25 11.03
CA GLY A 777 -32.78 -1.22 10.68
C GLY A 777 -31.32 -1.59 10.94
N LEU A 778 -31.00 -2.87 11.23
CA LEU A 778 -29.61 -3.33 11.23
C LEU A 778 -29.02 -3.17 9.81
N PRO A 779 -27.81 -2.62 9.66
CA PRO A 779 -27.16 -2.48 8.37
C PRO A 779 -26.97 -3.82 7.63
N ALA A 780 -27.45 -3.87 6.39
CA ALA A 780 -27.23 -4.98 5.47
C ALA A 780 -25.80 -4.96 4.91
N ASP A 781 -25.34 -6.11 4.42
CA ASP A 781 -24.07 -6.24 3.71
C ASP A 781 -24.14 -5.54 2.32
N PRO A 782 -23.35 -4.48 2.04
CA PRO A 782 -23.51 -3.67 0.83
C PRO A 782 -23.32 -4.44 -0.48
N HIS A 783 -22.36 -5.37 -0.50
CA HIS A 783 -22.12 -6.26 -1.64
C HIS A 783 -22.20 -7.72 -1.21
N ALA A 784 -23.28 -8.06 -0.48
CA ALA A 784 -23.58 -9.41 0.01
C ALA A 784 -23.18 -10.51 -0.98
N LYS A 785 -22.16 -11.30 -0.64
CA LYS A 785 -21.86 -12.54 -1.34
C LYS A 785 -23.10 -13.40 -1.31
N LYS A 786 -23.51 -13.94 -2.47
CA LYS A 786 -24.41 -15.09 -2.49
C LYS A 786 -23.75 -16.18 -1.65
N ALA A 787 -24.55 -16.86 -0.82
CA ALA A 787 -24.04 -17.88 0.10
C ALA A 787 -23.12 -18.85 -0.64
N ALA A 788 -21.82 -18.80 -0.31
CA ALA A 788 -20.80 -19.58 -0.99
C ALA A 788 -21.13 -21.06 -0.83
N LYS A 789 -21.22 -21.78 -1.94
CA LYS A 789 -21.53 -23.21 -1.95
C LYS A 789 -20.30 -24.09 -2.03
N LYS A 790 -19.12 -23.51 -2.24
CA LYS A 790 -17.88 -24.26 -2.47
C LYS A 790 -16.70 -23.70 -1.67
N ARG A 791 -16.19 -24.53 -0.78
CA ARG A 791 -14.98 -24.30 0.03
C ARG A 791 -13.76 -24.88 -0.66
N VAL A 792 -12.75 -24.05 -0.86
CA VAL A 792 -11.51 -24.41 -1.53
C VAL A 792 -10.36 -24.41 -0.53
N SER A 793 -9.69 -25.56 -0.37
CA SER A 793 -8.49 -25.69 0.46
C SER A 793 -7.25 -25.90 -0.40
N VAL A 794 -6.09 -25.50 0.13
CA VAL A 794 -4.81 -25.51 -0.59
C VAL A 794 -3.76 -26.27 0.22
N ILE A 795 -3.16 -27.28 -0.39
CA ILE A 795 -2.01 -28.03 0.13
C ILE A 795 -0.85 -27.78 -0.81
N GLY A 796 0.10 -26.95 -0.41
CA GLY A 796 1.21 -26.60 -1.29
C GLY A 796 2.53 -26.27 -0.62
N ASP A 797 3.48 -25.86 -1.46
CA ASP A 797 4.78 -25.34 -1.07
C ASP A 797 4.82 -23.79 -1.12
N SER A 798 6.01 -23.20 -1.23
CA SER A 798 6.29 -21.77 -1.37
C SER A 798 5.34 -21.05 -2.33
N ILE A 799 5.06 -21.63 -3.50
CA ILE A 799 4.22 -21.04 -4.57
C ILE A 799 2.78 -20.81 -4.08
N SER A 800 2.33 -21.60 -3.10
CA SER A 800 0.98 -21.52 -2.54
C SER A 800 0.89 -20.69 -1.26
N THR A 801 2.00 -20.20 -0.72
CA THR A 801 2.00 -19.44 0.53
C THR A 801 1.55 -17.99 0.35
N PHE A 802 0.90 -17.43 1.37
CA PHE A 802 0.89 -15.99 1.61
C PHE A 802 0.73 -15.76 3.12
N LYS A 803 1.54 -14.87 3.70
CA LYS A 803 1.53 -14.64 5.14
C LYS A 803 0.17 -14.10 5.61
N GLY A 804 -0.37 -14.67 6.68
CA GLY A 804 -1.72 -14.38 7.19
C GLY A 804 -2.82 -15.30 6.62
N PHE A 805 -2.55 -16.00 5.50
CA PHE A 805 -3.46 -16.97 4.91
C PHE A 805 -3.07 -18.43 5.21
N ILE A 806 -1.79 -18.70 5.50
CA ILE A 806 -1.29 -20.00 6.02
C ILE A 806 -1.26 -20.04 7.57
N PRO A 807 -1.09 -21.19 8.25
CA PRO A 807 -0.86 -21.26 9.70
C PRO A 807 0.29 -20.35 10.17
N GLY A 808 0.13 -19.67 11.31
CA GLY A 808 1.05 -18.60 11.73
C GLY A 808 2.47 -19.06 12.11
N ASN A 809 2.66 -20.35 12.33
CA ASN A 809 3.94 -21.02 12.56
C ASN A 809 4.57 -21.59 11.27
N TYR A 810 3.88 -21.55 10.13
CA TYR A 810 4.39 -22.07 8.86
C TYR A 810 5.22 -21.01 8.13
N SER A 811 6.27 -21.45 7.44
CA SER A 811 7.11 -20.55 6.65
C SER A 811 6.33 -20.06 5.42
N ALA A 812 6.36 -18.76 5.15
CA ALA A 812 5.78 -18.13 3.96
C ALA A 812 6.89 -17.56 3.07
N HIS A 813 6.75 -17.73 1.76
CA HIS A 813 7.57 -17.04 0.77
C HIS A 813 7.01 -15.63 0.48
N TYR A 814 5.68 -15.51 0.38
CA TYR A 814 5.00 -14.26 0.05
C TYR A 814 4.38 -13.57 1.29
N PRO A 815 4.29 -12.23 1.34
CA PRO A 815 4.74 -11.28 0.30
C PRO A 815 6.25 -11.27 0.12
N ALA A 816 6.70 -11.24 -1.13
CA ALA A 816 8.12 -11.38 -1.47
C ALA A 816 8.91 -10.10 -1.14
N THR A 817 10.11 -10.26 -0.58
CA THR A 817 10.94 -9.13 -0.13
C THR A 817 11.52 -8.28 -1.26
N ASP A 818 11.47 -8.78 -2.49
CA ASP A 818 11.87 -8.08 -3.72
C ASP A 818 10.72 -7.26 -4.36
N GLY A 819 9.49 -7.41 -3.87
CA GLY A 819 8.31 -6.72 -4.38
C GLY A 819 7.63 -7.36 -5.60
N THR A 820 8.04 -8.55 -6.03
CA THR A 820 7.48 -9.25 -7.21
C THR A 820 6.04 -9.74 -7.04
N LEU A 821 5.62 -9.99 -5.80
CA LEU A 821 4.25 -10.33 -5.41
C LEU A 821 4.02 -9.87 -3.97
N THR A 822 3.09 -8.92 -3.79
CA THR A 822 2.90 -8.16 -2.55
C THR A 822 1.49 -8.26 -1.96
N LEU A 823 0.51 -8.75 -2.73
CA LEU A 823 -0.89 -8.88 -2.29
C LEU A 823 -1.35 -10.34 -2.33
N PRO A 824 -2.25 -10.78 -1.42
CA PRO A 824 -2.82 -12.12 -1.50
C PRO A 824 -3.67 -12.30 -2.77
N SER A 825 -4.26 -11.22 -3.29
CA SER A 825 -4.97 -11.17 -4.57
C SER A 825 -4.11 -11.38 -5.80
N GLU A 826 -2.78 -11.38 -5.65
CA GLU A 826 -1.86 -11.73 -6.72
C GLU A 826 -1.52 -13.23 -6.75
N THR A 827 -2.01 -14.03 -5.79
CA THR A 827 -1.74 -15.48 -5.76
C THR A 827 -2.73 -16.25 -6.64
N TYR A 828 -2.26 -17.36 -7.24
CA TYR A 828 -3.09 -18.15 -8.15
C TYR A 828 -4.36 -18.72 -7.48
N TRP A 829 -4.26 -19.08 -6.19
CA TRP A 829 -5.40 -19.64 -5.46
C TRP A 829 -6.44 -18.55 -5.15
N TRP A 830 -6.02 -17.31 -4.87
CA TRP A 830 -6.97 -16.22 -4.67
C TRP A 830 -7.73 -15.93 -5.95
N ARG A 831 -7.02 -15.73 -7.06
CA ARG A 831 -7.64 -15.42 -8.36
C ARG A 831 -8.60 -16.53 -8.82
N LEU A 832 -8.21 -17.79 -8.66
CA LEU A 832 -9.10 -18.91 -8.95
C LEU A 832 -10.39 -18.88 -8.10
N ILE A 833 -10.27 -18.60 -6.81
CA ILE A 833 -11.40 -18.62 -5.86
C ILE A 833 -12.33 -17.41 -6.03
N TYR A 834 -11.77 -16.21 -6.17
CA TYR A 834 -12.53 -14.96 -6.07
C TYR A 834 -12.76 -14.24 -7.41
N ASP A 835 -11.90 -14.46 -8.41
CA ASP A 835 -12.01 -13.78 -9.71
C ASP A 835 -12.63 -14.71 -10.78
N HIS A 836 -12.49 -16.04 -10.64
CA HIS A 836 -12.95 -17.03 -11.61
C HIS A 836 -14.14 -17.88 -11.15
N LEU A 837 -14.10 -18.49 -9.95
CA LEU A 837 -15.15 -19.41 -9.49
C LEU A 837 -16.40 -18.67 -9.00
N GLN A 838 -17.57 -19.16 -9.42
CA GLN A 838 -18.85 -18.68 -8.88
C GLN A 838 -19.16 -19.27 -7.50
N ASP A 839 -19.56 -18.40 -6.57
CA ASP A 839 -20.02 -18.71 -5.21
C ASP A 839 -19.01 -19.60 -4.42
N ALA A 840 -17.72 -19.26 -4.47
CA ALA A 840 -16.63 -19.99 -3.82
C ALA A 840 -15.85 -19.15 -2.78
N GLU A 841 -15.15 -19.81 -1.86
CA GLU A 841 -14.30 -19.18 -0.85
C GLU A 841 -13.09 -20.05 -0.47
N LEU A 842 -12.05 -19.42 0.12
CA LEU A 842 -10.93 -20.16 0.72
C LEU A 842 -11.35 -20.72 2.08
N ASP A 843 -11.27 -22.04 2.28
CA ASP A 843 -11.40 -22.68 3.58
C ASP A 843 -10.05 -22.66 4.30
N VAL A 844 -9.15 -23.62 4.04
CA VAL A 844 -7.82 -23.66 4.66
C VAL A 844 -6.70 -23.77 3.63
N ASN A 845 -5.77 -22.82 3.67
CA ASN A 845 -4.48 -22.95 2.99
C ASN A 845 -3.43 -23.45 4.01
N ILE A 846 -3.00 -24.71 3.90
CA ILE A 846 -1.96 -25.29 4.79
C ILE A 846 -0.55 -25.24 4.17
N ALA A 847 -0.32 -24.44 3.12
CA ALA A 847 0.97 -24.41 2.42
C ALA A 847 2.16 -24.00 3.30
N PHE A 848 3.34 -24.56 3.01
CA PHE A 848 4.58 -24.31 3.77
C PHE A 848 5.78 -24.11 2.82
N SER A 849 6.43 -22.96 2.91
CA SER A 849 7.57 -22.59 2.07
C SER A 849 8.78 -23.52 2.25
N GLY A 850 9.26 -24.10 1.15
CA GLY A 850 10.36 -25.08 1.11
C GLY A 850 9.97 -26.53 1.40
N SER A 851 8.71 -26.83 1.72
CA SER A 851 8.30 -28.20 2.04
C SER A 851 8.23 -29.14 0.82
N THR A 852 8.52 -30.42 1.05
CA THR A 852 8.47 -31.52 0.09
C THR A 852 7.17 -32.33 0.21
N VAL A 853 6.78 -33.04 -0.85
CA VAL A 853 5.74 -34.07 -0.76
C VAL A 853 6.24 -35.26 0.05
N THR A 854 7.47 -35.69 -0.24
CA THR A 854 8.14 -36.84 0.38
C THR A 854 8.51 -36.55 1.84
N ASN A 855 8.42 -37.57 2.70
CA ASN A 855 8.93 -37.48 4.07
C ASN A 855 10.41 -37.90 4.08
N THR A 856 11.27 -36.97 4.46
CA THR A 856 12.72 -37.09 4.26
C THR A 856 13.38 -37.97 5.32
N THR A 857 14.02 -39.06 4.90
CA THR A 857 14.72 -39.96 5.83
C THR A 857 16.15 -39.48 6.14
N GLU A 858 16.58 -39.55 7.41
CA GLU A 858 17.92 -39.04 7.83
C GLU A 858 19.11 -39.70 7.12
N GLU A 859 18.95 -40.93 6.62
CA GLU A 859 20.08 -41.77 6.19
C GLU A 859 20.51 -41.52 4.72
N ASN A 860 19.57 -41.13 3.85
CA ASN A 860 19.85 -40.79 2.44
C ASN A 860 20.28 -39.32 2.25
N PHE A 861 20.08 -38.48 3.27
CA PHE A 861 20.03 -37.05 3.09
C PHE A 861 21.32 -36.32 3.46
N HIS A 862 21.67 -35.27 2.70
CA HIS A 862 22.78 -34.41 3.07
C HIS A 862 22.50 -33.72 4.42
N LYS A 863 23.47 -33.77 5.35
CA LYS A 863 23.51 -33.04 6.65
C LYS A 863 23.39 -31.50 6.57
N ARG A 864 23.04 -30.97 5.40
CA ARG A 864 22.91 -29.54 5.10
C ARG A 864 21.56 -28.95 5.51
N TYR A 865 20.48 -29.73 5.48
CA TYR A 865 19.12 -29.18 5.67
C TYR A 865 18.35 -29.72 6.89
N THR A 866 18.97 -30.53 7.76
CA THR A 866 18.40 -30.92 9.07
C THR A 866 18.23 -29.75 10.04
N SER A 867 18.71 -28.55 9.67
CA SER A 867 18.51 -27.28 10.37
C SER A 867 17.44 -26.38 9.74
N GLU A 868 16.83 -26.79 8.63
CA GLU A 868 15.82 -25.98 7.93
C GLU A 868 14.43 -26.14 8.57
N ALA A 869 13.67 -25.05 8.64
CA ALA A 869 12.37 -25.03 9.30
C ALA A 869 11.28 -25.88 8.61
N TRP A 870 11.49 -26.28 7.35
CA TRP A 870 10.57 -27.12 6.58
C TRP A 870 10.80 -28.63 6.77
N TRP A 871 11.85 -29.03 7.49
CA TRP A 871 12.08 -30.42 7.89
C TRP A 871 10.91 -30.94 8.75
N HIS A 872 10.49 -32.20 8.57
CA HIS A 872 9.26 -32.80 9.15
C HIS A 872 7.96 -31.98 8.93
N ASN A 873 7.88 -31.24 7.82
CA ASN A 873 6.67 -30.55 7.39
C ASN A 873 6.25 -31.01 5.98
N SER A 874 6.37 -32.31 5.70
CA SER A 874 5.92 -32.90 4.44
C SER A 874 4.40 -32.72 4.23
N PHE A 875 3.92 -32.87 3.00
CA PHE A 875 2.49 -32.63 2.70
C PHE A 875 1.57 -33.56 3.50
N SER A 876 1.95 -34.85 3.63
CA SER A 876 1.20 -35.86 4.38
C SER A 876 1.26 -35.64 5.90
N GLU A 877 2.43 -35.25 6.45
CA GLU A 877 2.58 -34.93 7.87
C GLU A 877 1.78 -33.69 8.25
N ARG A 878 1.83 -32.61 7.46
CA ARG A 878 1.04 -31.39 7.70
C ARG A 878 -0.46 -31.68 7.66
N PHE A 879 -0.91 -32.43 6.66
CA PHE A 879 -2.31 -32.85 6.56
C PHE A 879 -2.75 -33.67 7.79
N ALA A 880 -1.93 -34.62 8.25
CA ALA A 880 -2.22 -35.40 9.44
C ALA A 880 -2.23 -34.55 10.72
N ALA A 881 -1.22 -33.71 10.93
CA ALA A 881 -1.08 -32.86 12.11
C ALA A 881 -2.19 -31.81 12.25
N CYS A 882 -2.71 -31.30 11.13
CA CYS A 882 -3.88 -30.41 11.11
C CYS A 882 -5.23 -31.14 11.25
N GLY A 883 -5.26 -32.49 11.27
CA GLY A 883 -6.49 -33.28 11.26
C GLY A 883 -7.24 -33.28 9.91
N GLY A 884 -6.56 -32.83 8.84
CA GLY A 884 -7.07 -32.57 7.51
C GLY A 884 -6.71 -31.17 7.01
N CYS A 885 -7.53 -30.60 6.13
CA CYS A 885 -7.40 -29.24 5.60
C CYS A 885 -8.76 -28.52 5.56
N GLY A 886 -9.49 -28.54 6.69
CA GLY A 886 -10.82 -27.94 6.81
C GLY A 886 -11.96 -28.91 6.50
N ASN A 887 -12.98 -28.44 5.79
CA ASN A 887 -14.12 -29.19 5.23
C ASN A 887 -14.33 -28.81 3.75
N PRO A 888 -13.32 -29.00 2.87
CA PRO A 888 -13.35 -28.50 1.51
C PRO A 888 -14.28 -29.29 0.59
N ASP A 889 -14.89 -28.58 -0.36
CA ASP A 889 -15.52 -29.14 -1.54
C ASP A 889 -14.50 -29.34 -2.69
N ILE A 890 -13.42 -28.53 -2.68
CA ILE A 890 -12.30 -28.57 -3.63
C ILE A 890 -10.97 -28.51 -2.87
N ILE A 891 -10.02 -29.41 -3.17
CA ILE A 891 -8.63 -29.36 -2.69
C ILE A 891 -7.69 -29.14 -3.88
N LEU A 892 -6.87 -28.10 -3.79
CA LEU A 892 -5.74 -27.85 -4.69
C LEU A 892 -4.45 -28.41 -4.07
N ILE A 893 -3.74 -29.27 -4.78
CA ILE A 893 -2.43 -29.83 -4.38
C ILE A 893 -1.38 -29.29 -5.34
N HIS A 894 -0.43 -28.50 -4.84
CA HIS A 894 0.63 -27.89 -5.68
C HIS A 894 2.00 -28.07 -5.02
N GLY A 895 2.77 -29.05 -5.48
CA GLY A 895 4.06 -29.43 -4.90
C GLY A 895 4.83 -30.46 -5.72
N GLY A 896 6.04 -30.79 -5.26
CA GLY A 896 7.02 -31.63 -5.96
C GLY A 896 8.26 -30.86 -6.43
N THR A 897 8.20 -29.52 -6.46
CA THR A 897 9.31 -28.66 -6.87
C THR A 897 10.51 -28.80 -5.94
N ASN A 898 10.28 -28.79 -4.62
CA ASN A 898 11.33 -28.97 -3.62
C ASN A 898 11.88 -30.41 -3.62
N ASP A 899 11.03 -31.41 -3.87
CA ASP A 899 11.45 -32.82 -3.97
C ASP A 899 12.51 -33.01 -5.06
N TRP A 900 12.26 -32.43 -6.24
CA TRP A 900 13.20 -32.42 -7.36
C TRP A 900 14.43 -31.53 -7.10
N ALA A 901 14.22 -30.31 -6.61
CA ALA A 901 15.29 -29.32 -6.44
C ALA A 901 16.31 -29.73 -5.36
N HIS A 902 15.84 -30.32 -4.26
CA HIS A 902 16.70 -30.82 -3.18
C HIS A 902 17.24 -32.22 -3.43
N ASN A 903 16.65 -32.99 -4.36
CA ASN A 903 16.99 -34.39 -4.63
C ASN A 903 16.98 -35.22 -3.33
N VAL A 904 15.87 -35.11 -2.60
CA VAL A 904 15.71 -35.60 -1.21
C VAL A 904 15.75 -37.11 -1.09
N ASP A 905 14.86 -37.79 -1.82
CA ASP A 905 14.58 -39.22 -1.71
C ASP A 905 14.17 -39.74 -3.11
N PRO A 906 14.19 -41.06 -3.35
CA PRO A 906 13.92 -41.63 -4.67
C PRO A 906 12.50 -41.34 -5.17
N LEU A 907 12.32 -41.37 -6.50
CA LEU A 907 11.02 -41.20 -7.14
C LEU A 907 10.06 -42.35 -6.78
N ALA A 908 10.58 -43.57 -6.76
CA ALA A 908 9.92 -44.80 -6.33
C ALA A 908 10.99 -45.78 -5.80
N PRO A 909 10.66 -46.86 -5.09
CA PRO A 909 11.65 -47.79 -4.55
C PRO A 909 12.65 -48.30 -5.61
N GLY A 910 13.93 -47.93 -5.46
CA GLY A 910 15.02 -48.26 -6.40
C GLY A 910 15.11 -47.37 -7.65
N VAL A 911 14.37 -46.26 -7.72
CA VAL A 911 14.32 -45.33 -8.86
C VAL A 911 14.73 -43.92 -8.40
N GLU A 912 15.90 -43.44 -8.82
CA GLU A 912 16.40 -42.10 -8.46
C GLU A 912 15.52 -40.98 -9.03
N ILE A 913 15.30 -39.92 -8.23
CA ILE A 913 14.54 -38.73 -8.66
C ILE A 913 15.36 -37.82 -9.60
N ARG A 914 16.69 -37.81 -9.45
CA ARG A 914 17.67 -37.21 -10.37
C ARG A 914 18.99 -37.99 -10.33
N ASN A 915 19.62 -38.18 -11.49
CA ASN A 915 20.97 -38.70 -11.56
C ASN A 915 22.01 -37.57 -11.34
N ASP A 916 22.93 -37.77 -10.41
CA ASP A 916 23.89 -36.77 -9.94
C ASP A 916 24.95 -36.36 -10.98
N ALA A 917 25.27 -37.24 -11.93
CA ALA A 917 26.37 -37.04 -12.87
C ALA A 917 26.08 -36.07 -14.04
N SER A 918 24.85 -35.60 -14.23
CA SER A 918 24.46 -34.86 -15.46
C SER A 918 23.56 -33.64 -15.29
N ASN A 919 22.96 -33.41 -14.11
CA ASN A 919 21.93 -32.38 -13.90
C ASN A 919 20.77 -32.42 -14.92
N SER A 920 20.56 -33.57 -15.57
CA SER A 920 19.58 -33.73 -16.65
C SER A 920 18.20 -34.07 -16.12
N PHE A 921 17.15 -33.72 -16.88
CA PHE A 921 15.76 -34.07 -16.61
C PHE A 921 15.45 -35.58 -16.71
N GLY A 922 16.46 -36.43 -16.92
CA GLY A 922 16.36 -37.84 -17.32
C GLY A 922 16.41 -38.85 -16.17
N GLY A 923 15.61 -38.67 -15.12
CA GLY A 923 15.32 -39.77 -14.18
C GLY A 923 14.49 -40.86 -14.87
N SER A 924 14.69 -42.13 -14.52
CA SER A 924 13.83 -43.21 -15.06
C SER A 924 12.41 -43.05 -14.52
N ALA A 925 11.39 -43.20 -15.35
CA ALA A 925 10.02 -43.33 -14.83
C ALA A 925 9.87 -44.69 -14.11
N PRO A 926 9.08 -44.79 -13.03
CA PRO A 926 8.78 -46.08 -12.40
C PRO A 926 8.14 -47.03 -13.42
N SER A 927 8.42 -48.33 -13.31
CA SER A 927 7.73 -49.32 -14.15
C SER A 927 6.25 -49.42 -13.79
N THR A 928 5.42 -49.86 -14.73
CA THR A 928 4.00 -50.13 -14.47
C THR A 928 3.83 -51.08 -13.27
N GLU A 929 4.66 -52.12 -13.18
CA GLU A 929 4.66 -53.10 -12.09
C GLU A 929 5.01 -52.47 -10.73
N GLN A 930 5.93 -51.49 -10.69
CA GLN A 930 6.26 -50.73 -9.47
C GLN A 930 5.07 -49.84 -9.04
N MET A 931 4.42 -49.16 -9.99
CA MET A 931 3.24 -48.33 -9.72
C MET A 931 2.07 -49.18 -9.22
N GLU A 932 1.75 -50.28 -9.90
CA GLU A 932 0.70 -51.23 -9.51
C GLU A 932 0.94 -51.82 -8.11
N ALA A 933 2.20 -52.11 -7.75
CA ALA A 933 2.54 -52.57 -6.41
C ALA A 933 2.29 -51.50 -5.33
N MET A 934 2.67 -50.25 -5.58
CA MET A 934 2.41 -49.14 -4.65
C MET A 934 0.91 -48.83 -4.53
N PHE A 935 0.16 -48.89 -5.64
CA PHE A 935 -1.30 -48.76 -5.64
C PHE A 935 -1.97 -49.86 -4.83
N ALA A 936 -1.58 -51.14 -5.00
CA ALA A 936 -2.12 -52.24 -4.23
C ALA A 936 -1.90 -52.11 -2.71
N VAL A 937 -0.79 -51.48 -2.29
CA VAL A 937 -0.53 -51.16 -0.87
C VAL A 937 -1.44 -50.01 -0.39
N GLY A 938 -1.61 -48.96 -1.20
CA GLY A 938 -2.49 -47.83 -0.90
C GLY A 938 -3.96 -48.23 -0.79
N ASP A 939 -4.49 -48.97 -1.78
CA ASP A 939 -5.88 -49.42 -1.84
C ASP A 939 -6.25 -50.44 -0.74
N ALA A 940 -5.25 -51.14 -0.17
CA ALA A 940 -5.46 -52.05 0.95
C ALA A 940 -5.65 -51.33 2.31
N ALA A 941 -5.24 -50.08 2.43
CA ALA A 941 -5.42 -49.27 3.64
C ALA A 941 -6.83 -48.68 3.68
N SER A 942 -7.67 -49.20 4.59
CA SER A 942 -9.11 -48.86 4.68
C SER A 942 -9.50 -48.14 5.97
N THR A 943 -8.54 -47.86 6.85
CA THR A 943 -8.75 -47.15 8.12
C THR A 943 -7.70 -46.05 8.28
N ARG A 944 -8.06 -44.94 8.96
CA ARG A 944 -7.15 -43.83 9.29
C ARG A 944 -5.78 -44.26 9.81
N ALA A 945 -5.74 -45.28 10.68
CA ALA A 945 -4.51 -45.81 11.24
C ALA A 945 -3.64 -46.54 10.19
N GLN A 946 -4.25 -47.31 9.28
CA GLN A 946 -3.52 -47.94 8.17
C GLN A 946 -3.05 -46.91 7.15
N VAL A 947 -3.90 -45.93 6.82
CA VAL A 947 -3.59 -44.88 5.84
C VAL A 947 -2.44 -43.98 6.33
N ASN A 948 -2.45 -43.57 7.61
CA ASN A 948 -1.34 -42.82 8.19
C ASN A 948 -0.05 -43.65 8.33
N ALA A 949 -0.16 -44.98 8.39
CA ALA A 949 0.97 -45.91 8.41
C ALA A 949 1.45 -46.36 7.02
N LEU A 950 0.90 -45.81 5.93
CA LEU A 950 1.43 -46.06 4.57
C LEU A 950 2.88 -45.54 4.44
N PRO A 951 3.70 -46.17 3.59
CA PRO A 951 5.05 -45.69 3.27
C PRO A 951 5.03 -44.27 2.70
N ASP A 952 6.10 -43.51 2.97
CA ASP A 952 6.32 -42.14 2.47
C ASP A 952 7.81 -41.84 2.19
N GLY A 953 8.65 -42.88 2.12
CA GLY A 953 10.10 -42.80 1.86
C GLY A 953 10.50 -42.69 0.39
N SER A 954 9.53 -42.50 -0.51
CA SER A 954 9.74 -42.13 -1.91
C SER A 954 8.61 -41.21 -2.37
N PHE A 955 8.86 -40.41 -3.41
CA PHE A 955 7.89 -39.42 -3.89
C PHE A 955 6.55 -40.04 -4.26
N CYS A 956 6.54 -41.16 -4.98
CA CYS A 956 5.31 -41.85 -5.37
C CYS A 956 4.54 -42.38 -4.14
N GLU A 957 5.23 -42.99 -3.18
CA GLU A 957 4.61 -43.52 -1.96
C GLU A 957 3.98 -42.39 -1.13
N ALA A 958 4.69 -41.27 -0.95
CA ALA A 958 4.20 -40.11 -0.19
C ALA A 958 3.01 -39.41 -0.88
N TYR A 959 3.02 -39.29 -2.21
CA TYR A 959 1.90 -38.72 -2.97
C TYR A 959 0.67 -39.64 -2.93
N ILE A 960 0.86 -40.96 -3.02
CA ILE A 960 -0.20 -41.97 -2.84
C ILE A 960 -0.78 -41.87 -1.43
N LYS A 961 0.06 -41.82 -0.39
CA LYS A 961 -0.36 -41.65 1.01
C LYS A 961 -1.22 -40.41 1.21
N LEU A 962 -0.82 -39.27 0.65
CA LEU A 962 -1.59 -38.02 0.69
C LEU A 962 -2.97 -38.18 0.04
N LEU A 963 -3.08 -38.79 -1.14
CA LEU A 963 -4.37 -39.01 -1.80
C LEU A 963 -5.25 -40.02 -1.03
N CYS A 964 -4.68 -41.06 -0.42
CA CYS A 964 -5.41 -41.95 0.49
C CYS A 964 -5.94 -41.20 1.72
N GLN A 965 -5.11 -40.36 2.36
CA GLN A 965 -5.51 -39.53 3.51
C GLN A 965 -6.65 -38.57 3.16
N ILE A 966 -6.62 -37.98 1.96
CA ILE A 966 -7.67 -37.10 1.45
C ILE A 966 -8.94 -37.89 1.17
N ARG A 967 -8.90 -38.99 0.39
CA ARG A 967 -10.10 -39.79 0.06
C ARG A 967 -10.80 -40.38 1.29
N GLU A 968 -10.04 -40.79 2.31
CA GLU A 968 -10.62 -41.33 3.55
C GLU A 968 -11.14 -40.22 4.49
N ARG A 969 -10.68 -38.96 4.36
CA ARG A 969 -11.23 -37.82 5.12
C ARG A 969 -12.40 -37.13 4.41
N TYR A 970 -12.31 -37.01 3.09
CA TYR A 970 -13.16 -36.19 2.22
C TYR A 970 -13.55 -36.99 0.96
N PRO A 971 -14.38 -38.04 1.08
CA PRO A 971 -14.68 -38.96 -0.02
C PRO A 971 -15.37 -38.29 -1.22
N ASP A 972 -16.10 -37.20 -1.00
CA ASP A 972 -16.86 -36.47 -2.01
C ASP A 972 -16.13 -35.20 -2.54
N CYS A 973 -14.93 -34.90 -2.02
CA CYS A 973 -14.21 -33.68 -2.38
C CYS A 973 -13.50 -33.79 -3.74
N LYS A 974 -13.55 -32.71 -4.52
CA LYS A 974 -12.84 -32.59 -5.80
C LYS A 974 -11.37 -32.31 -5.57
N VAL A 975 -10.48 -33.17 -6.05
CA VAL A 975 -9.03 -32.99 -5.91
C VAL A 975 -8.41 -32.54 -7.25
N VAL A 976 -7.61 -31.47 -7.22
CA VAL A 976 -6.83 -30.96 -8.35
C VAL A 976 -5.34 -30.99 -8.02
N CYS A 977 -4.58 -31.81 -8.74
CA CYS A 977 -3.13 -31.88 -8.69
C CYS A 977 -2.52 -30.92 -9.73
N ILE A 978 -1.84 -29.88 -9.27
CA ILE A 978 -1.17 -28.88 -10.11
C ILE A 978 0.30 -29.30 -10.27
N ILE A 979 0.72 -29.54 -11.51
CA ILE A 979 2.07 -29.99 -11.86
C ILE A 979 2.88 -28.76 -12.33
N GLY A 980 3.91 -28.40 -11.55
CA GLY A 980 4.81 -27.27 -11.82
C GLY A 980 5.62 -27.40 -13.11
N ASP A 981 6.03 -26.27 -13.69
CA ASP A 981 6.68 -26.17 -15.01
C ASP A 981 8.19 -26.47 -15.01
N TYR A 982 8.80 -26.67 -13.84
CA TYR A 982 10.22 -27.05 -13.67
C TYR A 982 10.43 -28.50 -13.21
N LEU A 983 9.41 -29.36 -13.28
CA LEU A 983 9.50 -30.77 -12.88
C LEU A 983 10.06 -31.67 -13.99
N SER A 984 10.66 -32.81 -13.60
CA SER A 984 11.08 -33.82 -14.58
C SER A 984 9.87 -34.55 -15.16
N ILE A 985 10.00 -35.00 -16.42
CA ILE A 985 8.97 -35.80 -17.14
C ILE A 985 8.58 -37.06 -16.33
N SER A 986 9.48 -37.59 -15.50
CA SER A 986 9.23 -38.77 -14.68
C SER A 986 8.44 -38.45 -13.41
N ILE A 987 8.62 -37.27 -12.80
CA ILE A 987 7.73 -36.76 -11.74
C ILE A 987 6.35 -36.44 -12.32
N GLU A 988 6.29 -35.71 -13.44
CA GLU A 988 5.05 -35.39 -14.17
C GLU A 988 4.22 -36.66 -14.43
N LYS A 989 4.82 -37.69 -15.06
CA LYS A 989 4.15 -38.96 -15.33
C LYS A 989 3.70 -39.68 -14.07
N SER A 990 4.48 -39.62 -12.99
CA SER A 990 4.10 -40.24 -11.72
C SER A 990 2.87 -39.55 -11.13
N ILE A 991 2.83 -38.20 -11.11
CA ILE A 991 1.66 -37.44 -10.63
C ILE A 991 0.44 -37.74 -11.51
N LEU A 992 0.58 -37.78 -12.84
CA LEU A 992 -0.51 -38.11 -13.76
C LEU A 992 -1.12 -39.49 -13.47
N LEU A 993 -0.28 -40.53 -13.36
CA LEU A 993 -0.72 -41.91 -13.07
C LEU A 993 -1.36 -42.03 -11.68
N ILE A 994 -0.78 -41.38 -10.66
CA ILE A 994 -1.30 -41.40 -9.28
C ILE A 994 -2.65 -40.66 -9.23
N ALA A 995 -2.76 -39.48 -9.83
CA ALA A 995 -4.00 -38.73 -9.88
C ALA A 995 -5.11 -39.50 -10.62
N GLU A 996 -4.79 -40.12 -11.77
CA GLU A 996 -5.74 -40.95 -12.52
C GLU A 996 -6.26 -42.14 -11.69
N HIS A 997 -5.37 -42.90 -11.05
CA HIS A 997 -5.74 -44.05 -10.20
C HIS A 997 -6.66 -43.66 -9.03
N TYR A 998 -6.37 -42.53 -8.38
CA TYR A 998 -7.13 -42.05 -7.22
C TYR A 998 -8.32 -41.14 -7.58
N GLY A 999 -8.58 -40.89 -8.87
CA GLY A 999 -9.73 -40.12 -9.37
C GLY A 999 -9.59 -38.59 -9.28
N ALA A 1000 -8.39 -38.08 -9.01
CA ALA A 1000 -8.10 -36.64 -9.01
C ALA A 1000 -7.98 -36.10 -10.45
N LYS A 1001 -8.17 -34.78 -10.63
CA LYS A 1001 -7.87 -34.07 -11.88
C LYS A 1001 -6.49 -33.45 -11.82
N THR A 1002 -5.86 -33.27 -12.98
CA THR A 1002 -4.52 -32.69 -13.09
C THR A 1002 -4.53 -31.45 -13.97
N VAL A 1003 -3.82 -30.40 -13.56
CA VAL A 1003 -3.50 -29.24 -14.41
C VAL A 1003 -1.99 -29.19 -14.59
N ASN A 1004 -1.52 -29.19 -15.84
CA ASN A 1004 -0.11 -29.35 -16.15
C ASN A 1004 0.49 -28.06 -16.73
N LEU A 1005 1.44 -27.47 -16.00
CA LEU A 1005 2.09 -26.20 -16.34
C LEU A 1005 3.32 -26.37 -17.27
N LEU A 1006 3.78 -27.60 -17.57
CA LEU A 1006 4.98 -27.87 -18.39
C LEU A 1006 4.81 -27.59 -19.90
N ARG A 1007 3.58 -27.62 -20.44
CA ARG A 1007 3.31 -27.41 -21.89
C ARG A 1007 3.55 -25.98 -22.41
N VAL A 1008 4.25 -25.17 -21.63
CA VAL A 1008 4.07 -23.72 -21.60
C VAL A 1008 5.43 -22.97 -21.58
N ASN A 1009 6.58 -23.66 -21.46
CA ASN A 1009 7.91 -23.01 -21.44
C ASN A 1009 8.95 -23.60 -22.43
N GLY A 1010 8.51 -24.36 -23.45
CA GLY A 1010 9.33 -24.69 -24.62
C GLY A 1010 10.47 -25.70 -24.43
N PHE A 1011 10.66 -26.28 -23.23
CA PHE A 1011 11.71 -27.27 -22.93
C PHE A 1011 11.45 -28.70 -23.51
N ASN A 1012 10.75 -28.79 -24.63
CA ASN A 1012 10.58 -30.04 -25.39
C ASN A 1012 11.64 -30.16 -26.49
N ASP A 1013 12.89 -30.42 -26.11
CA ASP A 1013 13.90 -30.92 -27.06
C ASP A 1013 14.88 -31.92 -26.44
N LEU A 1014 14.34 -32.96 -25.78
CA LEU A 1014 15.07 -34.17 -25.36
C LEU A 1014 14.34 -35.46 -25.76
N GLY A 1015 14.15 -35.63 -27.06
CA GLY A 1015 14.19 -36.93 -27.77
C GLY A 1015 13.17 -38.03 -27.43
N GLY A 1016 12.32 -38.36 -28.41
CA GLY A 1016 11.99 -39.78 -28.65
C GLY A 1016 10.55 -40.20 -28.91
N TYR A 1017 9.55 -39.32 -28.78
CA TYR A 1017 8.15 -39.66 -29.07
C TYR A 1017 7.54 -38.72 -30.13
N SER A 1018 6.96 -39.29 -31.18
CA SER A 1018 6.25 -38.51 -32.21
C SER A 1018 4.89 -38.00 -31.69
N PRO A 1019 4.35 -36.88 -32.20
CA PRO A 1019 3.08 -36.30 -31.73
C PRO A 1019 1.81 -37.13 -31.96
N GLU A 1020 1.93 -38.36 -32.45
CA GLU A 1020 0.83 -39.12 -33.08
C GLU A 1020 0.02 -39.97 -32.07
N THR A 1021 0.50 -40.15 -30.84
CA THR A 1021 -0.16 -40.97 -29.79
C THR A 1021 -1.00 -40.18 -28.77
N LEU A 1022 -1.17 -38.86 -28.92
CA LEU A 1022 -1.98 -38.02 -28.02
C LEU A 1022 -3.07 -37.22 -28.76
N SER A 1023 -3.87 -37.91 -29.58
CA SER A 1023 -4.96 -37.35 -30.41
C SER A 1023 -6.23 -36.90 -29.64
N GLY A 1024 -6.09 -36.52 -28.36
CA GLY A 1024 -7.19 -36.15 -27.46
C GLY A 1024 -7.13 -34.74 -26.85
N LEU A 1025 -6.01 -34.03 -26.97
CA LEU A 1025 -5.83 -32.70 -26.38
C LEU A 1025 -5.58 -31.66 -27.48
N GLY A 1026 -6.39 -30.59 -27.47
CA GLY A 1026 -6.47 -29.59 -28.55
C GLY A 1026 -5.27 -28.65 -28.69
N GLN A 1027 -5.52 -27.57 -29.44
CA GLN A 1027 -4.58 -26.51 -29.88
C GLN A 1027 -3.42 -26.17 -28.91
N PRO A 1028 -2.22 -25.84 -29.42
CA PRO A 1028 -1.10 -25.39 -28.60
C PRO A 1028 -1.49 -24.17 -27.76
N GLN A 1029 -1.18 -24.25 -26.47
CA GLN A 1029 -1.46 -23.20 -25.48
C GLN A 1029 -0.35 -22.12 -25.52
N PRO A 1030 -0.64 -20.85 -25.18
CA PRO A 1030 0.37 -19.79 -25.10
C PRO A 1030 1.40 -20.06 -24.00
N ASN A 1031 2.61 -19.51 -24.14
CA ASN A 1031 3.72 -19.72 -23.19
C ASN A 1031 3.46 -19.03 -21.82
N MET A 1032 4.07 -19.54 -20.73
CA MET A 1032 3.93 -19.00 -19.39
C MET A 1032 4.74 -17.70 -19.33
N PRO A 1033 4.20 -16.62 -18.73
CA PRO A 1033 5.01 -15.48 -18.36
C PRO A 1033 6.23 -15.97 -17.56
N LYS A 1034 7.43 -15.47 -17.90
CA LYS A 1034 8.63 -15.87 -17.16
C LYS A 1034 8.50 -15.50 -15.69
N HIS A 1035 9.04 -16.33 -14.81
CA HIS A 1035 9.43 -15.89 -13.48
C HIS A 1035 10.29 -14.63 -13.58
N ASP A 1036 9.97 -13.60 -12.80
CA ASP A 1036 10.65 -12.30 -12.86
C ASP A 1036 12.11 -12.42 -12.46
N HIS A 1037 12.98 -12.49 -13.47
CA HIS A 1037 14.42 -12.66 -13.31
C HIS A 1037 15.22 -11.72 -14.21
N THR A 1038 15.48 -10.52 -13.68
CA THR A 1038 16.54 -9.63 -14.13
C THR A 1038 17.90 -10.07 -13.54
N ASP A 1039 18.46 -11.17 -14.05
CA ASP A 1039 19.91 -11.46 -14.19
C ASP A 1039 20.22 -12.97 -14.18
N LEU A 1040 20.70 -13.48 -15.32
CA LEU A 1040 21.05 -14.88 -15.58
C LEU A 1040 22.24 -15.44 -14.76
N ASN A 1041 22.82 -14.66 -13.85
CA ASN A 1041 24.05 -15.00 -13.12
C ASN A 1041 23.86 -15.21 -11.60
N SER A 1042 22.62 -15.16 -11.09
CA SER A 1042 22.33 -15.47 -9.68
C SER A 1042 21.55 -16.77 -9.54
N TYR A 1043 22.07 -17.69 -8.71
CA TYR A 1043 21.46 -19.01 -8.44
C TYR A 1043 20.33 -18.87 -7.38
N GLY A 1044 19.28 -18.10 -7.65
CA GLY A 1044 18.17 -17.94 -6.70
C GLY A 1044 16.90 -17.28 -7.23
N GLY A 1045 15.79 -18.03 -7.19
CA GLY A 1045 14.43 -17.46 -7.13
C GLY A 1045 13.38 -17.98 -8.12
N CYS A 1046 13.23 -19.30 -8.28
CA CYS A 1046 12.20 -19.93 -9.13
C CYS A 1046 10.73 -19.79 -8.66
N HIS A 1047 10.34 -18.62 -8.17
CA HIS A 1047 9.00 -18.32 -7.61
C HIS A 1047 8.23 -17.40 -8.57
N PRO A 1048 6.93 -17.63 -8.84
CA PRO A 1048 6.18 -16.84 -9.83
C PRO A 1048 5.87 -15.43 -9.36
N GLY A 1049 6.02 -14.45 -10.25
CA GLY A 1049 5.51 -13.09 -10.08
C GLY A 1049 4.01 -12.99 -10.36
N SER A 1050 3.44 -11.79 -10.24
CA SER A 1050 2.01 -11.55 -10.37
C SER A 1050 1.42 -12.05 -11.70
N GLU A 1051 2.08 -11.85 -12.85
CA GLU A 1051 1.58 -12.34 -14.16
C GLU A 1051 1.55 -13.88 -14.25
N ALA A 1052 2.58 -14.55 -13.74
CA ALA A 1052 2.65 -16.02 -13.76
C ALA A 1052 1.58 -16.66 -12.85
N MET A 1053 1.24 -16.02 -11.73
CA MET A 1053 0.14 -16.47 -10.87
C MET A 1053 -1.24 -16.33 -11.54
N ASP A 1054 -1.45 -15.27 -12.33
CA ASP A 1054 -2.69 -15.09 -13.10
C ASP A 1054 -2.84 -16.19 -14.16
N PHE A 1055 -1.75 -16.48 -14.88
CA PHE A 1055 -1.70 -17.58 -15.83
C PHE A 1055 -2.08 -18.92 -15.18
N ILE A 1056 -1.56 -19.24 -13.98
CA ILE A 1056 -1.88 -20.48 -13.27
C ILE A 1056 -3.38 -20.53 -12.93
N ALA A 1057 -3.96 -19.45 -12.38
CA ALA A 1057 -5.37 -19.38 -12.02
C ALA A 1057 -6.29 -19.54 -13.25
N THR A 1058 -6.04 -18.74 -14.29
CA THR A 1058 -6.75 -18.75 -15.57
C THR A 1058 -6.69 -20.13 -16.22
N LYS A 1059 -5.53 -20.80 -16.19
CA LYS A 1059 -5.35 -22.14 -16.77
C LYS A 1059 -6.15 -23.21 -16.02
N ILE A 1060 -6.17 -23.19 -14.68
CA ILE A 1060 -6.98 -24.11 -13.89
C ILE A 1060 -8.46 -23.92 -14.21
N TYR A 1061 -8.95 -22.67 -14.29
CA TYR A 1061 -10.35 -22.41 -14.61
C TYR A 1061 -10.70 -22.77 -16.06
N ASN A 1062 -9.83 -22.50 -17.03
CA ASN A 1062 -10.09 -22.86 -18.43
C ASN A 1062 -10.13 -24.38 -18.67
N GLU A 1063 -9.34 -25.18 -17.95
CA GLU A 1063 -9.33 -26.64 -18.09
C GLU A 1063 -10.39 -27.33 -17.24
N LEU A 1064 -10.67 -26.83 -16.03
CA LEU A 1064 -11.49 -27.53 -15.02
C LEU A 1064 -12.67 -26.72 -14.48
N GLY A 1065 -12.83 -25.44 -14.82
CA GLY A 1065 -13.83 -24.52 -14.21
C GLY A 1065 -15.24 -25.07 -14.20
N SER A 1066 -15.74 -25.59 -15.33
CA SER A 1066 -17.05 -26.24 -15.40
C SER A 1066 -17.19 -27.48 -14.50
N TRP A 1067 -16.12 -28.25 -14.31
CA TRP A 1067 -16.11 -29.38 -13.37
C TRP A 1067 -16.02 -28.93 -11.91
N LEU A 1068 -15.28 -27.86 -11.63
CA LEU A 1068 -15.22 -27.24 -10.30
C LEU A 1068 -16.57 -26.62 -9.91
N GLU A 1069 -17.28 -26.00 -10.86
CA GLU A 1069 -18.56 -25.31 -10.64
C GLU A 1069 -19.80 -26.21 -10.50
N MET A 1070 -19.77 -27.46 -11.01
CA MET A 1070 -20.83 -28.46 -10.79
C MET A 1070 -21.00 -28.87 -9.32
#